data_AF-A0A9W6ZT40-F1
#
_entry.id   AF-A0A9W6ZT40-F1
#
_cell.length_a   1.000
_cell.length_b   1.000
_cell.length_c   1.000
_cell.angle_alpha   90.00
_cell.angle_beta   90.00
_cell.angle_gamma   90.00
#
_symmetry.space_group_name_H-M   'P 1'
#
loop_
_entity.id
_entity.type
_entity.pdbx_description
1 polymer ?
#
loop_
_entity_poly.entity_id
_entity_poly.type
_entity_poly.pdbx_seq_one_letter_code
_entity_poly.pdbx_strand_id
1 'polypeptide(L)'
;MSDQFTLSRRSTVKIMSDGSHSTPSHLEDDEIIMADEEEEHEYGYEDEEEEAEMKAEEKDDDENEEEKGQKAVNYIQNMLRQNDRAGSRRRSVDWVAMPKGQEEEEEQSKLAAKEESETLWFDKVPDITECCPTLVAYLEEEMGPEETQQYKQKACRAVLKYNQHSVSQWEMNKLILFLGTLNFGDDSTDSYRRTFRSAHSTGVQLLKFNNLGKVLDWGLDNKHAIVLMAIVMGWRGEFEILGNPNQPLEDVYVPDYGALDDAERMAEETGVGKCYGQLVVLGHKEYHVNRGKLEPRGERNAAFPLMRRTKANGIRKDKTIVTASSSKGSEGNRSPIQTYCVTMRVKPKKKEAQGKVVVTSYIPDEALDMYQLGRLAVKQNDFCFRGPLTSNERGQFCGPVSRYAARIMCERTPPFSTWICAAGFDNKKDIFLSEGAPKWKEEEGENEDDWDAVTTFGLRIWQPSVGKWVEVSVNGYMHEVRETDDACGARINNSLARLEHGSIVDLSGVQFIFQDFEHMKMNRPSEETLEMFMGDFNSMRLQCPVSLETIRYSHSIAESKMDWGEGEDSSEAAGVFPACGHIVTYSTEMAQGLLNCPLCRVQSKLKQLSIAYTPAVTHGEQPPSYIFNPCGCAASLECCEFWSGITIHHPPKPGQSEVALCPYCATVLDPEKPFTRMVTGHGVKIDKDGGVMASEEEKV
;
A
#
# COMPACT_ATOMS: atom_id res chain seq x y z
N MET A 1 14.54 -11.54 62.34
CA MET A 1 13.54 -11.93 61.33
C MET A 1 13.80 -11.08 60.07
N SER A 2 14.89 -11.22 59.29
CA SER A 2 15.78 -12.38 59.00
C SER A 2 15.00 -13.61 58.56
N ASP A 3 15.22 -14.20 57.39
CA ASP A 3 16.50 -14.67 56.80
C ASP A 3 16.57 -14.28 55.29
N GLN A 4 17.69 -14.12 54.57
CA GLN A 4 19.03 -14.78 54.45
C GLN A 4 19.09 -16.03 53.54
N PHE A 5 20.29 -16.26 52.96
CA PHE A 5 20.72 -17.33 52.02
C PHE A 5 20.26 -17.20 50.55
N THR A 6 21.11 -17.30 49.51
CA THR A 6 22.60 -17.33 49.48
C THR A 6 23.18 -16.82 48.15
N LEU A 7 24.39 -16.24 48.20
CA LEU A 7 25.26 -16.03 47.03
C LEU A 7 26.09 -17.30 46.73
N SER A 8 26.37 -17.57 45.46
CA SER A 8 27.38 -18.54 45.04
C SER A 8 28.29 -17.94 43.96
N ARG A 9 29.56 -17.71 44.29
CA ARG A 9 30.62 -17.34 43.34
C ARG A 9 31.35 -18.59 42.88
N ARG A 10 31.57 -18.75 41.58
CA ARG A 10 32.76 -19.47 41.07
C ARG A 10 33.42 -18.68 39.95
N SER A 11 34.63 -18.22 40.24
CA SER A 11 35.56 -17.57 39.33
C SER A 11 36.56 -18.58 38.78
N THR A 12 36.83 -18.53 37.48
CA THR A 12 37.97 -19.25 36.88
C THR A 12 38.79 -18.27 36.04
N VAL A 13 39.79 -17.67 36.66
CA VAL A 13 40.79 -16.84 35.97
C VAL A 13 41.85 -17.75 35.33
N LYS A 14 42.33 -17.43 34.13
CA LYS A 14 43.48 -18.09 33.52
C LYS A 14 44.42 -17.03 32.94
N ILE A 15 45.63 -16.94 33.48
CA ILE A 15 46.68 -15.98 33.08
C ILE A 15 47.89 -16.77 32.60
N MET A 16 48.31 -16.52 31.36
CA MET A 16 49.67 -16.68 30.80
C MET A 16 49.75 -15.63 29.67
N SER A 17 50.56 -14.56 29.69
CA SER A 17 51.99 -14.36 30.00
C SER A 17 52.92 -14.57 28.80
N ASP A 18 53.11 -13.48 28.05
CA ASP A 18 54.32 -12.96 27.39
C ASP A 18 55.18 -13.82 26.42
N GLY A 19 55.56 -13.18 25.31
CA GLY A 19 56.60 -13.60 24.36
C GLY A 19 56.80 -12.51 23.27
N SER A 20 58.02 -12.00 23.10
CA SER A 20 58.30 -10.72 22.42
C SER A 20 59.42 -10.76 21.37
N HIS A 21 59.37 -9.81 20.42
CA HIS A 21 60.35 -9.54 19.32
C HIS A 21 60.37 -10.57 18.17
N SER A 22 60.79 -10.26 16.93
CA SER A 22 61.48 -9.07 16.36
C SER A 22 61.10 -8.79 14.88
N THR A 23 61.32 -7.56 14.42
CA THR A 23 61.38 -7.12 12.99
C THR A 23 62.85 -6.78 12.62
N PRO A 24 63.25 -6.11 11.48
CA PRO A 24 62.60 -5.85 10.17
C PRO A 24 63.52 -6.09 8.91
N SER A 25 62.95 -6.00 7.70
CA SER A 25 63.61 -5.56 6.42
C SER A 25 62.52 -5.27 5.36
N HIS A 26 62.48 -4.22 4.51
CA HIS A 26 63.46 -3.56 3.60
C HIS A 26 63.98 -4.49 2.48
N LEU A 27 64.06 -4.13 1.18
CA LEU A 27 63.58 -2.98 0.33
C LEU A 27 62.87 -3.58 -0.92
N GLU A 28 62.53 -2.96 -2.06
CA GLU A 28 62.56 -1.62 -2.73
C GLU A 28 61.11 -1.32 -3.25
N ASP A 29 60.62 -0.18 -3.80
CA ASP A 29 61.05 0.97 -4.64
C ASP A 29 61.17 0.74 -6.18
N ASP A 30 60.31 1.41 -6.98
CA ASP A 30 60.66 2.08 -8.27
C ASP A 30 59.49 2.94 -8.83
N GLU A 31 59.80 3.90 -9.73
CA GLU A 31 58.92 5.06 -10.05
C GLU A 31 58.19 5.09 -11.41
N ILE A 32 57.05 5.81 -11.39
CA ILE A 32 56.48 6.75 -12.39
C ILE A 32 57.13 6.83 -13.80
N ILE A 33 56.29 6.79 -14.85
CA ILE A 33 56.38 7.66 -16.04
C ILE A 33 54.95 7.90 -16.60
N MET A 34 54.70 9.09 -17.16
CA MET A 34 53.48 9.40 -17.92
C MET A 34 53.82 9.64 -19.40
N ALA A 35 52.88 9.32 -20.29
CA ALA A 35 52.82 9.88 -21.65
C ALA A 35 51.37 9.86 -22.13
N ASP A 36 50.85 11.02 -22.53
CA ASP A 36 49.70 11.12 -23.44
C ASP A 36 50.21 10.97 -24.88
N GLU A 37 49.41 10.43 -25.79
CA GLU A 37 49.41 10.83 -27.19
C GLU A 37 48.09 10.43 -27.87
N GLU A 38 47.52 11.36 -28.65
CA GLU A 38 46.34 11.15 -29.50
C GLU A 38 46.82 10.75 -30.90
N GLU A 39 46.13 9.84 -31.59
CA GLU A 39 45.89 10.02 -33.03
C GLU A 39 44.72 9.17 -33.55
N GLU A 40 44.06 9.67 -34.59
CA GLU A 40 42.94 9.02 -35.27
C GLU A 40 43.44 8.03 -36.33
N HIS A 41 42.68 6.98 -36.64
CA HIS A 41 42.73 6.44 -38.00
C HIS A 41 41.43 5.73 -38.43
N GLU A 42 40.78 6.32 -39.44
CA GLU A 42 39.65 5.75 -40.19
C GLU A 42 40.17 4.88 -41.34
N TYR A 43 39.69 3.64 -41.45
CA TYR A 43 39.60 2.84 -42.68
C TYR A 43 38.56 1.71 -42.47
N GLY A 44 37.96 1.21 -43.56
CA GLY A 44 36.94 0.15 -43.51
C GLY A 44 36.89 -0.68 -44.80
N TYR A 45 35.74 -1.35 -45.01
CA TYR A 45 35.38 -2.30 -46.07
C TYR A 45 35.69 -3.79 -45.82
N GLU A 46 34.61 -4.59 -45.87
CA GLU A 46 34.39 -5.86 -46.59
C GLU A 46 35.53 -6.91 -46.64
N ASP A 47 35.33 -8.19 -46.28
CA ASP A 47 34.14 -8.85 -45.70
C ASP A 47 34.55 -10.00 -44.71
N GLU A 48 34.07 -11.25 -44.61
CA GLU A 48 33.21 -12.14 -45.44
C GLU A 48 32.50 -13.21 -44.54
N GLU A 49 31.88 -14.23 -45.13
CA GLU A 49 30.98 -15.24 -44.54
C GLU A 49 31.63 -16.34 -43.64
N GLU A 50 31.17 -16.56 -42.39
CA GLU A 50 31.16 -17.93 -41.76
C GLU A 50 30.27 -18.15 -40.48
N GLU A 51 29.09 -17.53 -40.31
CA GLU A 51 28.18 -17.89 -39.19
C GLU A 51 26.65 -17.91 -39.52
N ALA A 52 26.29 -18.21 -40.77
CA ALA A 52 24.91 -18.10 -41.27
C ALA A 52 24.06 -19.40 -41.27
N GLU A 53 24.66 -20.60 -41.09
CA GLU A 53 23.98 -21.88 -41.37
C GLU A 53 23.39 -22.63 -40.14
N MET A 54 23.16 -21.98 -38.99
CA MET A 54 22.52 -22.61 -37.81
C MET A 54 21.32 -21.86 -37.23
N LYS A 55 20.52 -21.19 -38.07
CA LYS A 55 19.22 -20.57 -37.68
C LYS A 55 18.11 -20.75 -38.72
N ALA A 56 17.96 -21.96 -39.25
CA ALA A 56 16.99 -22.27 -40.31
C ALA A 56 16.10 -23.50 -39.98
N GLU A 57 15.58 -23.62 -38.75
CA GLU A 57 14.59 -24.67 -38.42
C GLU A 57 13.68 -24.33 -37.21
N GLU A 58 13.20 -23.07 -37.07
CA GLU A 58 12.11 -22.73 -36.13
C GLU A 58 11.40 -21.39 -36.48
N LYS A 59 10.97 -21.21 -37.74
CA LYS A 59 10.15 -20.06 -38.20
C LYS A 59 9.30 -20.44 -39.42
N ASP A 60 7.99 -20.64 -39.24
CA ASP A 60 7.04 -20.83 -40.36
C ASP A 60 5.57 -20.44 -40.06
N ASP A 61 5.23 -19.99 -38.84
CA ASP A 61 3.83 -19.67 -38.45
C ASP A 61 3.48 -18.14 -38.43
N ASP A 62 4.46 -17.25 -38.21
CA ASP A 62 4.19 -15.81 -37.93
C ASP A 62 3.76 -14.98 -39.17
N GLU A 63 4.24 -15.30 -40.38
CA GLU A 63 4.03 -14.42 -41.57
C GLU A 63 2.57 -14.34 -42.04
N ASN A 64 1.70 -15.20 -41.51
CA ASN A 64 0.30 -15.33 -41.93
C ASN A 64 -0.64 -14.38 -41.17
N GLU A 65 -0.23 -13.71 -40.09
CA GLU A 65 -1.07 -12.72 -39.38
C GLU A 65 -0.94 -11.31 -39.99
N GLU A 66 0.28 -10.85 -40.27
CA GLU A 66 0.53 -9.49 -40.77
C GLU A 66 -0.06 -9.29 -42.17
N GLU A 67 0.03 -10.29 -43.06
CA GLU A 67 -0.57 -10.21 -44.39
C GLU A 67 -2.11 -10.16 -44.35
N LYS A 68 -2.75 -10.84 -43.38
CA LYS A 68 -4.21 -10.74 -43.14
C LYS A 68 -4.59 -9.38 -42.58
N GLY A 69 -3.84 -8.86 -41.62
CA GLY A 69 -4.03 -7.50 -41.08
C GLY A 69 -3.94 -6.45 -42.18
N GLN A 70 -2.92 -6.53 -43.03
CA GLN A 70 -2.72 -5.58 -44.12
C GLN A 70 -3.78 -5.70 -45.22
N LYS A 71 -4.33 -6.90 -45.48
CA LYS A 71 -5.50 -7.10 -46.35
C LYS A 71 -6.77 -6.48 -45.75
N ALA A 72 -7.01 -6.62 -44.44
CA ALA A 72 -8.15 -6.00 -43.75
C ALA A 72 -8.06 -4.46 -43.76
N VAL A 73 -6.88 -3.90 -43.47
CA VAL A 73 -6.63 -2.44 -43.52
C VAL A 73 -6.86 -1.89 -44.93
N ASN A 74 -6.33 -2.55 -45.97
CA ASN A 74 -6.57 -2.16 -47.36
C ASN A 74 -8.05 -2.27 -47.77
N TYR A 75 -8.78 -3.27 -47.28
CA TYR A 75 -10.22 -3.40 -47.52
C TYR A 75 -11.01 -2.23 -46.90
N ILE A 76 -10.74 -1.90 -45.64
CA ILE A 76 -11.39 -0.79 -44.92
C ILE A 76 -11.04 0.56 -45.57
N GLN A 77 -9.77 0.80 -45.94
CA GLN A 77 -9.37 2.04 -46.61
C GLN A 77 -10.01 2.18 -48.00
N ASN A 78 -10.20 1.10 -48.76
CA ASN A 78 -10.90 1.15 -50.03
C ASN A 78 -12.42 1.35 -49.87
N MET A 79 -13.05 0.75 -48.84
CA MET A 79 -14.44 1.02 -48.46
C MET A 79 -14.66 2.51 -48.14
N LEU A 80 -13.78 3.12 -47.34
CA LEU A 80 -13.88 4.54 -46.99
C LEU A 80 -13.68 5.43 -48.24
N ARG A 81 -12.68 5.15 -49.07
CA ARG A 81 -12.41 5.89 -50.32
C ARG A 81 -13.52 5.82 -51.37
N GLN A 82 -14.44 4.85 -51.27
CA GLN A 82 -15.58 4.74 -52.19
C GLN A 82 -16.81 5.57 -51.76
N ASN A 83 -16.92 6.00 -50.50
CA ASN A 83 -18.03 6.86 -50.06
C ASN A 83 -17.89 8.33 -50.49
N ASP A 84 -16.67 8.81 -50.76
CA ASP A 84 -16.40 10.22 -51.12
C ASP A 84 -16.67 10.56 -52.61
N ARG A 85 -17.25 9.65 -53.41
CA ARG A 85 -17.51 9.90 -54.84
C ARG A 85 -18.91 9.45 -55.30
N ALA A 86 -19.69 10.45 -55.71
CA ALA A 86 -21.05 10.38 -56.27
C ALA A 86 -22.15 9.95 -55.28
N GLY A 87 -23.11 10.85 -55.04
CA GLY A 87 -24.18 10.66 -54.07
C GLY A 87 -25.43 9.93 -54.57
N SER A 88 -26.28 9.55 -53.61
CA SER A 88 -27.67 9.13 -53.79
C SER A 88 -27.94 7.84 -54.58
N ARG A 89 -27.79 6.69 -53.90
CA ARG A 89 -28.88 5.69 -53.71
C ARG A 89 -28.42 4.55 -52.80
N ARG A 90 -29.08 4.36 -51.65
CA ARG A 90 -28.96 3.12 -50.87
C ARG A 90 -29.52 1.96 -51.70
N ARG A 91 -28.68 0.95 -51.99
CA ARG A 91 -29.12 -0.41 -52.33
C ARG A 91 -29.06 -1.26 -51.06
N SER A 92 -29.94 -2.25 -50.96
CA SER A 92 -29.91 -3.24 -49.87
C SER A 92 -28.63 -4.07 -49.95
N VAL A 93 -27.99 -4.29 -48.80
CA VAL A 93 -26.98 -5.34 -48.64
C VAL A 93 -27.71 -6.69 -48.63
N ASP A 94 -27.16 -7.66 -49.35
CA ASP A 94 -27.64 -9.03 -49.37
C ASP A 94 -26.95 -9.83 -48.25
N TRP A 95 -27.72 -10.46 -47.37
CA TRP A 95 -27.24 -10.95 -46.07
C TRP A 95 -26.70 -12.39 -46.09
N VAL A 96 -26.67 -13.04 -47.26
CA VAL A 96 -26.43 -14.49 -47.41
C VAL A 96 -24.92 -14.87 -47.41
N ALA A 97 -24.01 -13.94 -47.09
CA ALA A 97 -22.56 -14.09 -47.30
C ALA A 97 -21.68 -13.75 -46.08
N MET A 98 -22.04 -14.21 -44.88
CA MET A 98 -21.16 -14.18 -43.69
C MET A 98 -20.78 -15.59 -43.19
N PRO A 99 -19.64 -15.77 -42.49
CA PRO A 99 -19.21 -17.07 -41.99
C PRO A 99 -20.11 -17.63 -40.88
N LYS A 100 -20.30 -18.96 -40.87
CA LYS A 100 -21.21 -19.70 -39.96
C LYS A 100 -20.70 -19.87 -38.51
N GLY A 101 -19.99 -18.88 -37.96
CA GLY A 101 -19.44 -18.99 -36.59
C GLY A 101 -20.51 -18.97 -35.48
N GLN A 102 -21.61 -18.26 -35.70
CA GLN A 102 -22.62 -18.02 -34.64
C GLN A 102 -23.61 -19.18 -34.46
N GLU A 103 -23.84 -20.01 -35.48
CA GLU A 103 -24.76 -21.15 -35.37
C GLU A 103 -24.19 -22.22 -34.40
N GLU A 104 -22.88 -22.45 -34.43
CA GLU A 104 -22.21 -23.43 -33.55
C GLU A 104 -22.10 -22.96 -32.10
N GLU A 105 -21.79 -21.68 -31.84
CA GLU A 105 -21.83 -21.11 -30.48
C GLU A 105 -23.25 -21.14 -29.89
N GLU A 106 -24.27 -20.87 -30.70
CA GLU A 106 -25.67 -20.90 -30.24
C GLU A 106 -26.16 -22.35 -30.01
N GLU A 107 -25.72 -23.32 -30.82
CA GLU A 107 -26.05 -24.75 -30.63
C GLU A 107 -25.30 -25.36 -29.43
N GLN A 108 -24.01 -25.03 -29.23
CA GLN A 108 -23.28 -25.42 -28.02
C GLN A 108 -23.88 -24.77 -26.76
N SER A 109 -24.29 -23.49 -26.83
CA SER A 109 -25.00 -22.83 -25.74
C SER A 109 -26.36 -23.49 -25.44
N LYS A 110 -27.10 -23.94 -26.47
CA LYS A 110 -28.36 -24.69 -26.31
C LYS A 110 -28.12 -26.09 -25.73
N LEU A 111 -27.01 -26.75 -26.05
CA LEU A 111 -26.63 -28.04 -25.46
C LEU A 111 -26.24 -27.87 -23.98
N ALA A 112 -25.37 -26.92 -23.65
CA ALA A 112 -24.99 -26.61 -22.27
C ALA A 112 -26.21 -26.20 -21.42
N ALA A 113 -27.10 -25.35 -21.94
CA ALA A 113 -28.34 -24.97 -21.27
C ALA A 113 -29.35 -26.14 -21.12
N LYS A 114 -29.18 -27.23 -21.87
CA LYS A 114 -29.98 -28.45 -21.79
C LYS A 114 -29.40 -29.44 -20.79
N GLU A 115 -28.08 -29.59 -20.72
CA GLU A 115 -27.42 -30.33 -19.62
C GLU A 115 -27.63 -29.62 -18.27
N GLU A 116 -27.55 -28.28 -18.19
CA GLU A 116 -27.95 -27.49 -17.02
C GLU A 116 -29.43 -27.67 -16.59
N SER A 117 -30.28 -28.22 -17.46
CA SER A 117 -31.69 -28.45 -17.16
C SER A 117 -31.96 -29.81 -16.49
N GLU A 118 -31.00 -30.74 -16.50
CA GLU A 118 -31.18 -32.05 -15.89
C GLU A 118 -30.82 -32.05 -14.39
N THR A 119 -31.85 -31.77 -13.58
CA THR A 119 -31.97 -32.04 -12.14
C THR A 119 -31.46 -30.99 -11.13
N LEU A 120 -31.85 -29.72 -11.31
CA LEU A 120 -31.93 -28.79 -10.17
C LEU A 120 -32.86 -29.38 -9.09
N TRP A 121 -32.54 -29.21 -7.80
CA TRP A 121 -33.24 -29.95 -6.73
C TRP A 121 -34.72 -29.61 -6.62
N PHE A 122 -35.09 -28.35 -6.91
CA PHE A 122 -36.46 -27.85 -6.86
C PHE A 122 -37.32 -28.26 -8.08
N ASP A 123 -36.73 -28.81 -9.15
CA ASP A 123 -37.50 -29.40 -10.26
C ASP A 123 -38.26 -30.68 -9.87
N LYS A 124 -38.07 -31.15 -8.64
CA LYS A 124 -38.76 -32.30 -8.04
C LYS A 124 -39.85 -31.88 -7.04
N VAL A 125 -40.06 -30.57 -6.82
CA VAL A 125 -41.07 -30.03 -5.90
C VAL A 125 -42.40 -29.78 -6.66
N PRO A 126 -43.56 -30.25 -6.17
CA PRO A 126 -44.83 -30.11 -6.88
C PRO A 126 -45.31 -28.66 -7.10
N ASP A 127 -45.10 -27.78 -6.12
CA ASP A 127 -45.27 -26.33 -6.28
C ASP A 127 -44.06 -25.60 -5.67
N ILE A 128 -43.27 -24.95 -6.52
CA ILE A 128 -42.05 -24.22 -6.13
C ILE A 128 -42.33 -23.00 -5.24
N THR A 129 -43.59 -22.56 -5.13
CA THR A 129 -43.97 -21.44 -4.26
C THR A 129 -44.01 -21.81 -2.78
N GLU A 130 -44.15 -23.10 -2.44
CA GLU A 130 -43.96 -23.61 -1.08
C GLU A 130 -42.51 -23.41 -0.58
N CYS A 131 -41.54 -23.30 -1.50
CA CYS A 131 -40.13 -23.07 -1.17
C CYS A 131 -39.77 -21.61 -0.83
N CYS A 132 -40.64 -20.63 -1.11
CA CYS A 132 -40.34 -19.20 -0.88
C CYS A 132 -41.57 -18.41 -0.37
N PRO A 133 -42.20 -18.82 0.75
CA PRO A 133 -43.52 -18.32 1.15
C PRO A 133 -43.55 -16.81 1.42
N THR A 134 -42.48 -16.23 2.00
CA THR A 134 -42.42 -14.80 2.30
C THR A 134 -42.29 -13.93 1.04
N LEU A 135 -41.60 -14.43 0.00
CA LEU A 135 -41.51 -13.76 -1.31
C LEU A 135 -42.89 -13.72 -1.98
N VAL A 136 -43.65 -14.81 -1.88
CA VAL A 136 -45.00 -14.89 -2.45
C VAL A 136 -45.94 -13.94 -1.70
N ALA A 137 -45.89 -13.90 -0.37
CA ALA A 137 -46.66 -12.97 0.43
C ALA A 137 -46.37 -11.50 0.06
N TYR A 138 -45.10 -11.12 -0.10
CA TYR A 138 -44.70 -9.77 -0.55
C TYR A 138 -45.30 -9.42 -1.92
N LEU A 139 -45.30 -10.35 -2.88
CA LEU A 139 -45.94 -10.12 -4.18
C LEU A 139 -47.47 -10.01 -4.06
N GLU A 140 -48.13 -10.84 -3.25
CA GLU A 140 -49.58 -10.75 -3.03
C GLU A 140 -50.00 -9.46 -2.30
N GLU A 141 -49.12 -8.86 -1.50
CA GLU A 141 -49.31 -7.54 -0.86
C GLU A 141 -49.11 -6.37 -1.84
N GLU A 142 -48.00 -6.34 -2.59
CA GLU A 142 -47.62 -5.21 -3.46
C GLU A 142 -48.37 -5.14 -4.80
N MET A 143 -48.74 -6.29 -5.40
CA MET A 143 -49.43 -6.33 -6.71
C MET A 143 -50.73 -7.16 -6.74
N GLY A 144 -51.13 -7.74 -5.60
CA GLY A 144 -52.42 -8.42 -5.47
C GLY A 144 -52.44 -9.88 -5.97
N PRO A 145 -53.34 -10.71 -5.44
CA PRO A 145 -53.28 -12.17 -5.61
C PRO A 145 -53.55 -12.65 -7.05
N GLU A 146 -54.38 -11.95 -7.84
CA GLU A 146 -54.63 -12.34 -9.24
C GLU A 146 -53.39 -12.16 -10.12
N GLU A 147 -52.68 -11.04 -9.95
CA GLU A 147 -51.52 -10.70 -10.78
C GLU A 147 -50.30 -11.54 -10.36
N THR A 148 -50.15 -11.79 -9.06
CA THR A 148 -49.07 -12.64 -8.53
C THR A 148 -49.10 -14.07 -9.07
N GLN A 149 -50.26 -14.62 -9.46
CA GLN A 149 -50.30 -15.94 -10.10
C GLN A 149 -49.47 -16.02 -11.40
N GLN A 150 -49.33 -14.92 -12.14
CA GLN A 150 -48.60 -14.88 -13.42
C GLN A 150 -47.06 -14.92 -13.25
N TYR A 151 -46.56 -14.53 -12.07
CA TYR A 151 -45.12 -14.33 -11.84
C TYR A 151 -44.54 -15.16 -10.70
N LYS A 152 -45.32 -15.55 -9.67
CA LYS A 152 -44.82 -16.23 -8.46
C LYS A 152 -43.93 -17.44 -8.75
N GLN A 153 -44.35 -18.31 -9.67
CA GLN A 153 -43.60 -19.51 -10.10
C GLN A 153 -42.22 -19.14 -10.67
N LYS A 154 -42.15 -18.08 -11.48
CA LYS A 154 -40.91 -17.61 -12.11
C LYS A 154 -39.99 -16.92 -11.12
N ALA A 155 -40.56 -16.10 -10.21
CA ALA A 155 -39.80 -15.38 -9.20
C ALA A 155 -39.14 -16.33 -8.20
N CYS A 156 -39.89 -17.32 -7.68
CA CYS A 156 -39.34 -18.38 -6.84
C CYS A 156 -38.26 -19.17 -7.59
N ARG A 157 -38.49 -19.55 -8.86
CA ARG A 157 -37.49 -20.24 -9.69
C ARG A 157 -36.22 -19.40 -9.93
N ALA A 158 -36.33 -18.08 -10.05
CA ALA A 158 -35.18 -17.18 -10.20
C ALA A 158 -34.34 -17.09 -8.92
N VAL A 159 -35.01 -16.99 -7.76
CA VAL A 159 -34.35 -16.94 -6.44
C VAL A 159 -33.73 -18.28 -6.05
N LEU A 160 -34.32 -19.40 -6.48
CA LEU A 160 -33.77 -20.74 -6.22
C LEU A 160 -32.69 -21.17 -7.23
N LYS A 161 -32.73 -20.73 -8.49
CA LYS A 161 -31.69 -21.07 -9.50
C LYS A 161 -30.41 -20.24 -9.32
N TYR A 162 -30.52 -19.01 -8.82
CA TYR A 162 -29.40 -18.06 -8.77
C TYR A 162 -29.24 -17.46 -7.38
N ASN A 163 -27.99 -17.27 -6.95
CA ASN A 163 -27.64 -16.56 -5.73
C ASN A 163 -26.99 -15.20 -6.07
N GLN A 164 -26.89 -14.29 -5.09
CA GLN A 164 -26.34 -12.96 -5.31
C GLN A 164 -24.92 -12.95 -5.90
N HIS A 165 -24.07 -13.89 -5.51
CA HIS A 165 -22.73 -14.03 -6.11
C HIS A 165 -22.81 -14.33 -7.61
N SER A 166 -23.61 -15.33 -7.99
CA SER A 166 -23.77 -15.73 -9.39
C SER A 166 -24.30 -14.57 -10.24
N VAL A 167 -25.18 -13.73 -9.68
CA VAL A 167 -25.73 -12.52 -10.30
C VAL A 167 -24.71 -11.39 -10.38
N SER A 168 -23.85 -11.22 -9.36
CA SER A 168 -22.77 -10.22 -9.40
C SER A 168 -21.78 -10.45 -10.55
N GLN A 169 -21.65 -11.70 -11.01
CA GLN A 169 -20.85 -12.06 -12.20
C GLN A 169 -21.61 -11.89 -13.54
N TRP A 170 -22.84 -11.36 -13.56
CA TRP A 170 -23.60 -11.22 -14.81
C TRP A 170 -23.18 -9.99 -15.61
N GLU A 171 -22.37 -10.25 -16.63
CA GLU A 171 -22.23 -9.37 -17.78
C GLU A 171 -23.60 -9.08 -18.45
N MET A 172 -23.68 -7.93 -19.12
CA MET A 172 -24.92 -7.39 -19.71
C MET A 172 -25.73 -8.41 -20.53
N ASN A 173 -25.07 -9.26 -21.30
CA ASN A 173 -25.74 -10.30 -22.09
C ASN A 173 -26.47 -11.34 -21.22
N LYS A 174 -25.87 -11.76 -20.10
CA LYS A 174 -26.47 -12.76 -19.18
C LYS A 174 -27.68 -12.18 -18.45
N LEU A 175 -27.62 -10.90 -18.07
CA LEU A 175 -28.77 -10.16 -17.54
C LEU A 175 -29.91 -10.00 -18.57
N ILE A 176 -29.58 -9.67 -19.82
CA ILE A 176 -30.55 -9.56 -20.93
C ILE A 176 -31.22 -10.90 -21.27
N LEU A 177 -30.51 -12.02 -21.14
CA LEU A 177 -31.09 -13.36 -21.23
C LEU A 177 -32.03 -13.62 -20.03
N PHE A 178 -31.58 -13.33 -18.81
CA PHE A 178 -32.37 -13.53 -17.60
C PHE A 178 -33.73 -12.80 -17.63
N LEU A 179 -33.77 -11.53 -18.05
CA LEU A 179 -35.04 -10.79 -18.21
C LEU A 179 -36.01 -11.51 -19.17
N GLY A 180 -35.48 -12.20 -20.18
CA GLY A 180 -36.28 -13.05 -21.07
C GLY A 180 -36.91 -14.25 -20.37
N THR A 181 -36.25 -14.82 -19.36
CA THR A 181 -36.79 -15.95 -18.58
C THR A 181 -37.95 -15.55 -17.68
N LEU A 182 -38.01 -14.29 -17.26
CA LEU A 182 -39.15 -13.75 -16.50
C LEU A 182 -40.41 -13.57 -17.36
N ASN A 183 -40.26 -13.48 -18.68
CA ASN A 183 -41.33 -13.34 -19.67
C ASN A 183 -42.43 -12.37 -19.20
N PHE A 184 -42.15 -11.09 -19.34
CA PHE A 184 -43.03 -9.97 -19.00
C PHE A 184 -44.03 -9.64 -20.13
N GLY A 185 -44.28 -10.59 -21.04
CA GLY A 185 -44.90 -10.34 -22.35
C GLY A 185 -43.86 -9.87 -23.38
N ASP A 186 -44.03 -10.25 -24.65
CA ASP A 186 -42.97 -10.11 -25.67
C ASP A 186 -42.57 -8.64 -25.92
N ASP A 187 -43.55 -7.76 -26.17
CA ASP A 187 -43.32 -6.32 -26.43
C ASP A 187 -42.60 -5.62 -25.26
N SER A 188 -43.03 -5.88 -24.02
CA SER A 188 -42.42 -5.32 -22.81
C SER A 188 -41.01 -5.89 -22.57
N THR A 189 -40.84 -7.21 -22.73
CA THR A 189 -39.55 -7.88 -22.55
C THR A 189 -38.50 -7.33 -23.51
N ASP A 190 -38.84 -7.18 -24.78
CA ASP A 190 -37.93 -6.62 -25.79
C ASP A 190 -37.75 -5.11 -25.67
N SER A 191 -38.68 -4.38 -25.04
CA SER A 191 -38.46 -3.00 -24.61
C SER A 191 -37.39 -2.92 -23.52
N TYR A 192 -37.55 -3.65 -22.41
CA TYR A 192 -36.60 -3.62 -21.29
C TYR A 192 -35.20 -4.10 -21.71
N ARG A 193 -35.11 -5.13 -22.56
CA ARG A 193 -33.84 -5.58 -23.15
C ARG A 193 -33.11 -4.49 -23.92
N ARG A 194 -33.82 -3.54 -24.55
CA ARG A 194 -33.19 -2.37 -25.20
C ARG A 194 -32.71 -1.37 -24.16
N THR A 195 -33.53 -1.04 -23.14
CA THR A 195 -33.17 -0.08 -22.10
C THR A 195 -31.96 -0.52 -21.28
N PHE A 196 -31.93 -1.77 -20.81
CA PHE A 196 -30.79 -2.34 -20.08
C PHE A 196 -29.54 -2.40 -20.97
N ARG A 197 -29.69 -2.66 -22.28
CA ARG A 197 -28.58 -2.63 -23.23
C ARG A 197 -28.04 -1.22 -23.46
N SER A 198 -28.88 -0.19 -23.54
CA SER A 198 -28.39 1.19 -23.67
C SER A 198 -27.76 1.70 -22.38
N ALA A 199 -28.29 1.31 -21.22
CA ALA A 199 -27.71 1.60 -19.90
C ALA A 199 -26.44 0.80 -19.58
N HIS A 200 -26.04 -0.17 -20.44
CA HIS A 200 -24.93 -1.10 -20.22
C HIS A 200 -25.04 -1.87 -18.89
N SER A 201 -26.27 -2.21 -18.50
CA SER A 201 -26.60 -2.76 -17.19
C SER A 201 -25.94 -4.12 -16.95
N THR A 202 -25.28 -4.25 -15.81
CA THR A 202 -24.70 -5.49 -15.26
C THR A 202 -25.50 -5.99 -14.06
N GLY A 203 -25.28 -7.25 -13.67
CA GLY A 203 -25.90 -7.81 -12.46
C GLY A 203 -25.50 -7.09 -11.17
N VAL A 204 -24.30 -6.51 -11.08
CA VAL A 204 -23.89 -5.65 -9.95
C VAL A 204 -24.81 -4.43 -9.83
N GLN A 205 -25.18 -3.79 -10.95
CA GLN A 205 -26.09 -2.64 -10.93
C GLN A 205 -27.53 -3.03 -10.55
N LEU A 206 -28.00 -4.20 -11.01
CA LEU A 206 -29.28 -4.77 -10.58
C LEU A 206 -29.32 -5.02 -9.06
N LEU A 207 -28.21 -5.49 -8.48
CA LEU A 207 -28.09 -5.73 -7.04
C LEU A 207 -27.98 -4.46 -6.17
N LYS A 208 -27.88 -3.26 -6.78
CA LYS A 208 -27.84 -1.95 -6.08
C LYS A 208 -29.22 -1.28 -5.91
N PHE A 209 -30.30 -1.95 -6.33
CA PHE A 209 -31.67 -1.46 -6.11
C PHE A 209 -32.12 -1.64 -4.66
N ASN A 210 -32.10 -0.56 -3.87
CA ASN A 210 -32.57 -0.53 -2.48
C ASN A 210 -34.00 0.01 -2.31
N ASN A 211 -34.69 0.35 -3.40
CA ASN A 211 -36.10 0.75 -3.41
C ASN A 211 -36.70 0.59 -4.82
N LEU A 212 -38.03 0.49 -4.90
CA LEU A 212 -38.79 0.33 -6.14
C LEU A 212 -38.59 1.49 -7.14
N GLY A 213 -38.37 2.72 -6.65
CA GLY A 213 -38.12 3.91 -7.49
C GLY A 213 -36.93 3.76 -8.41
N LYS A 214 -35.78 3.32 -7.88
CA LYS A 214 -34.57 3.01 -8.69
C LYS A 214 -34.82 1.95 -9.78
N VAL A 215 -35.79 1.05 -9.57
CA VAL A 215 -36.17 0.03 -10.57
C VAL A 215 -37.06 0.64 -11.66
N LEU A 216 -37.99 1.52 -11.29
CA LEU A 216 -38.85 2.26 -12.22
C LEU A 216 -38.05 3.19 -13.15
N ASP A 217 -36.96 3.78 -12.67
CA ASP A 217 -36.05 4.62 -13.47
C ASP A 217 -35.43 3.87 -14.67
N TRP A 218 -35.40 2.53 -14.65
CA TRP A 218 -34.95 1.70 -15.79
C TRP A 218 -36.07 1.39 -16.79
N GLY A 219 -37.23 2.07 -16.68
CA GLY A 219 -38.32 2.00 -17.64
C GLY A 219 -39.16 0.72 -17.57
N LEU A 220 -39.18 0.04 -16.42
CA LEU A 220 -40.08 -1.08 -16.17
C LEU A 220 -41.49 -0.57 -15.81
N ASP A 221 -42.52 -1.28 -16.27
CA ASP A 221 -43.87 -1.09 -15.75
C ASP A 221 -43.93 -1.51 -14.27
N ASN A 222 -44.73 -0.83 -13.45
CA ASN A 222 -44.71 -0.96 -11.98
C ASN A 222 -44.76 -2.42 -11.48
N LYS A 223 -45.61 -3.23 -12.10
CA LYS A 223 -45.79 -4.66 -11.79
C LYS A 223 -44.52 -5.48 -12.05
N HIS A 224 -43.82 -5.17 -13.14
CA HIS A 224 -42.56 -5.83 -13.51
C HIS A 224 -41.38 -5.32 -12.66
N ALA A 225 -41.43 -4.05 -12.23
CA ALA A 225 -40.50 -3.50 -11.25
C ALA A 225 -40.66 -4.18 -9.87
N ILE A 226 -41.90 -4.40 -9.39
CA ILE A 226 -42.20 -5.14 -8.16
C ILE A 226 -41.66 -6.58 -8.24
N VAL A 227 -41.94 -7.31 -9.33
CA VAL A 227 -41.44 -8.68 -9.53
C VAL A 227 -39.91 -8.72 -9.57
N LEU A 228 -39.25 -7.77 -10.25
CA LEU A 228 -37.79 -7.73 -10.31
C LEU A 228 -37.16 -7.36 -8.96
N MET A 229 -37.78 -6.43 -8.21
CA MET A 229 -37.36 -6.07 -6.85
C MET A 229 -37.46 -7.27 -5.90
N ALA A 230 -38.58 -8.00 -5.92
CA ALA A 230 -38.76 -9.20 -5.09
C ALA A 230 -37.69 -10.28 -5.36
N ILE A 231 -37.26 -10.42 -6.62
CA ILE A 231 -36.18 -11.36 -6.96
C ILE A 231 -34.83 -10.87 -6.43
N VAL A 232 -34.53 -9.57 -6.53
CA VAL A 232 -33.29 -8.98 -5.97
C VAL A 232 -33.24 -9.09 -4.45
N MET A 233 -34.36 -8.86 -3.76
CA MET A 233 -34.52 -9.06 -2.32
C MET A 233 -34.32 -10.54 -1.94
N GLY A 234 -34.91 -11.47 -2.70
CA GLY A 234 -34.72 -12.91 -2.50
C GLY A 234 -33.27 -13.35 -2.67
N TRP A 235 -32.54 -12.81 -3.67
CA TRP A 235 -31.11 -13.11 -3.85
C TRP A 235 -30.23 -12.62 -2.71
N ARG A 236 -30.61 -11.54 -2.02
CA ARG A 236 -29.93 -11.02 -0.81
C ARG A 236 -30.27 -11.80 0.47
N GLY A 237 -31.17 -12.77 0.42
CA GLY A 237 -31.66 -13.46 1.62
C GLY A 237 -32.66 -12.63 2.45
N GLU A 238 -33.29 -11.60 1.88
CA GLU A 238 -34.37 -10.84 2.55
C GLU A 238 -35.67 -11.67 2.70
N PHE A 239 -35.71 -12.89 2.16
CA PHE A 239 -36.85 -13.82 2.20
C PHE A 239 -36.45 -15.22 2.68
N GLU A 240 -37.36 -15.90 3.38
CA GLU A 240 -37.18 -17.27 3.87
C GLU A 240 -37.28 -18.27 2.71
N ILE A 241 -36.31 -19.19 2.63
CA ILE A 241 -36.27 -20.27 1.65
C ILE A 241 -36.41 -21.61 2.38
N LEU A 242 -37.44 -22.38 2.01
CA LEU A 242 -37.75 -23.70 2.53
C LEU A 242 -37.38 -24.76 1.48
N GLY A 243 -36.75 -25.86 1.91
CA GLY A 243 -36.38 -26.96 1.01
C GLY A 243 -34.98 -27.51 1.29
N ASN A 244 -34.26 -27.94 0.25
CA ASN A 244 -32.95 -28.58 0.37
C ASN A 244 -31.81 -27.56 0.52
N PRO A 245 -31.14 -27.46 1.70
CA PRO A 245 -30.05 -26.52 1.94
C PRO A 245 -28.67 -27.22 1.93
N ASN A 246 -28.56 -28.41 1.30
CA ASN A 246 -27.35 -29.25 1.33
C ASN A 246 -26.43 -29.06 0.12
N GLN A 247 -26.49 -27.91 -0.55
CA GLN A 247 -25.26 -27.15 -0.67
C GLN A 247 -25.40 -26.01 0.33
N PRO A 248 -24.43 -25.76 1.21
CA PRO A 248 -24.27 -24.39 1.67
C PRO A 248 -24.14 -23.55 0.40
N LEU A 249 -24.93 -22.49 0.31
CA LEU A 249 -24.36 -21.28 -0.27
C LEU A 249 -23.08 -21.07 0.55
N GLU A 250 -21.91 -21.18 -0.08
CA GLU A 250 -20.67 -20.73 0.54
C GLU A 250 -20.94 -19.34 1.15
N ASP A 251 -20.32 -19.00 2.28
CA ASP A 251 -20.46 -17.67 2.89
C ASP A 251 -19.73 -16.61 2.03
N VAL A 252 -20.21 -16.45 0.80
CA VAL A 252 -19.63 -15.62 -0.24
C VAL A 252 -19.94 -14.19 0.12
N TYR A 253 -19.02 -13.57 0.84
CA TYR A 253 -19.05 -12.15 1.20
C TYR A 253 -19.63 -11.30 0.06
N VAL A 254 -20.81 -10.74 0.33
CA VAL A 254 -21.49 -9.74 -0.49
C VAL A 254 -21.29 -8.39 0.21
N PRO A 255 -20.79 -7.37 -0.49
CA PRO A 255 -20.81 -6.00 0.02
C PRO A 255 -22.25 -5.52 0.28
N ASP A 256 -22.49 -4.88 1.43
CA ASP A 256 -23.74 -4.15 1.65
C ASP A 256 -23.77 -2.92 0.72
N TYR A 257 -24.43 -3.10 -0.42
CA TYR A 257 -24.63 -2.07 -1.42
C TYR A 257 -25.49 -0.89 -0.92
N GLY A 258 -26.33 -1.10 0.09
CA GLY A 258 -27.08 -0.01 0.74
C GLY A 258 -26.16 0.87 1.58
N ALA A 259 -25.37 0.25 2.47
CA ALA A 259 -24.37 0.96 3.26
C ALA A 259 -23.29 1.63 2.38
N LEU A 260 -22.94 1.06 1.23
CA LEU A 260 -22.00 1.67 0.28
C LEU A 260 -22.57 2.90 -0.43
N ASP A 261 -23.80 2.85 -0.93
CA ASP A 261 -24.50 4.02 -1.50
C ASP A 261 -24.65 5.13 -0.45
N ASP A 262 -24.97 4.77 0.80
CA ASP A 262 -25.09 5.70 1.92
C ASP A 262 -23.75 6.31 2.35
N ALA A 263 -22.66 5.53 2.32
CA ALA A 263 -21.32 6.02 2.62
C ALA A 263 -20.73 6.88 1.50
N GLU A 264 -21.07 6.62 0.23
CA GLU A 264 -20.69 7.50 -0.88
C GLU A 264 -21.39 8.85 -0.74
N ARG A 265 -22.72 8.85 -0.50
CA ARG A 265 -23.50 10.07 -0.24
C ARG A 265 -22.98 10.84 0.97
N MET A 266 -22.63 10.15 2.06
CA MET A 266 -21.99 10.77 3.23
C MET A 266 -20.67 11.48 2.87
N ALA A 267 -19.82 10.84 2.06
CA ALA A 267 -18.55 11.42 1.62
C ALA A 267 -18.70 12.58 0.63
N GLU A 268 -19.78 12.62 -0.16
CA GLU A 268 -20.12 13.74 -1.03
C GLU A 268 -20.73 14.92 -0.26
N GLU A 269 -21.74 14.67 0.59
CA GLU A 269 -22.50 15.70 1.31
C GLU A 269 -21.74 16.31 2.49
N THR A 270 -20.97 15.50 3.23
CA THR A 270 -20.33 15.92 4.51
C THR A 270 -18.80 15.89 4.48
N GLY A 271 -18.20 15.20 3.50
CA GLY A 271 -16.76 14.93 3.46
C GLY A 271 -16.28 13.85 4.44
N VAL A 272 -17.15 13.31 5.31
CA VAL A 272 -16.81 12.18 6.19
C VAL A 272 -16.61 10.91 5.35
N GLY A 273 -15.49 10.22 5.53
CA GLY A 273 -15.12 9.06 4.71
C GLY A 273 -14.58 9.42 3.31
N LYS A 274 -14.35 10.71 3.01
CA LYS A 274 -13.70 11.18 1.77
C LYS A 274 -12.16 11.09 1.84
N CYS A 275 -11.61 11.12 3.05
CA CYS A 275 -10.23 10.82 3.36
C CYS A 275 -10.22 9.82 4.53
N TYR A 276 -9.39 8.78 4.44
CA TYR A 276 -9.23 7.77 5.49
C TYR A 276 -8.20 8.20 6.54
N GLY A 277 -7.34 9.17 6.22
CA GLY A 277 -6.19 9.62 7.00
C GLY A 277 -4.99 9.91 6.09
N GLN A 278 -3.81 10.11 6.67
CA GLN A 278 -2.58 10.33 5.91
C GLN A 278 -1.37 9.61 6.51
N LEU A 279 -0.43 9.21 5.64
CA LEU A 279 0.91 8.79 6.03
C LEU A 279 1.84 10.00 6.02
N VAL A 280 2.60 10.22 7.07
CA VAL A 280 3.63 11.28 7.14
C VAL A 280 4.99 10.63 7.34
N VAL A 281 5.92 10.86 6.42
CA VAL A 281 7.26 10.25 6.52
C VAL A 281 8.03 10.82 7.71
N LEU A 282 8.78 9.98 8.41
CA LEU A 282 9.74 10.42 9.42
C LEU A 282 11.05 10.77 8.72
N GLY A 283 11.51 12.01 8.86
CA GLY A 283 12.61 12.55 8.06
C GLY A 283 12.22 12.77 6.59
N HIS A 284 12.76 11.98 5.67
CA HIS A 284 12.57 12.13 4.22
C HIS A 284 12.27 10.80 3.52
N LYS A 285 11.55 10.84 2.40
CA LYS A 285 11.15 9.64 1.62
C LYS A 285 12.28 8.95 0.86
N GLU A 286 13.42 9.61 0.70
CA GLU A 286 14.58 9.17 -0.06
C GLU A 286 15.86 9.81 0.51
N TYR A 287 16.93 9.01 0.61
CA TYR A 287 18.26 9.47 1.01
C TYR A 287 19.31 8.87 0.07
N HIS A 288 20.26 9.66 -0.41
CA HIS A 288 21.39 9.16 -1.20
C HIS A 288 22.60 8.92 -0.28
N VAL A 289 23.24 7.75 -0.38
CA VAL A 289 24.42 7.37 0.41
C VAL A 289 25.68 7.77 -0.35
N ASN A 290 26.20 8.95 -0.05
CA ASN A 290 27.40 9.50 -0.68
C ASN A 290 28.58 9.51 0.32
N ARG A 291 29.65 8.76 0.03
CA ARG A 291 30.85 8.61 0.89
C ARG A 291 30.52 8.26 2.36
N GLY A 292 29.48 7.45 2.58
CA GLY A 292 29.00 7.04 3.91
C GLY A 292 28.07 8.04 4.62
N LYS A 293 27.82 9.22 4.03
CA LYS A 293 26.84 10.21 4.51
C LYS A 293 25.48 9.97 3.84
N LEU A 294 24.41 10.05 4.63
CA LEU A 294 23.03 10.10 4.11
C LEU A 294 22.68 11.54 3.70
N GLU A 295 22.26 11.74 2.46
CA GLU A 295 21.88 13.04 1.91
C GLU A 295 20.39 13.01 1.53
N PRO A 296 19.50 13.72 2.27
CA PRO A 296 18.05 13.65 2.07
C PRO A 296 17.62 14.21 0.71
N ARG A 297 16.52 13.67 0.16
CA ARG A 297 15.90 14.10 -1.10
C ARG A 297 14.40 14.31 -0.93
N GLY A 298 13.91 15.41 -1.51
CA GLY A 298 12.52 15.88 -1.38
C GLY A 298 12.22 16.53 -0.03
N GLU A 299 11.00 17.03 0.14
CA GLU A 299 10.54 17.67 1.37
C GLU A 299 10.76 16.81 2.62
N ARG A 300 10.98 17.51 3.73
CA ARG A 300 11.02 16.94 5.08
C ARG A 300 9.58 16.67 5.54
N ASN A 301 9.36 15.54 6.21
CA ASN A 301 8.06 15.13 6.74
C ASN A 301 6.89 15.25 5.74
N ALA A 302 7.16 14.96 4.45
CA ALA A 302 6.14 14.94 3.40
C ALA A 302 4.95 14.04 3.75
N ALA A 303 3.74 14.55 3.51
CA ALA A 303 2.47 13.90 3.82
C ALA A 303 1.80 13.29 2.56
N PHE A 304 1.11 12.17 2.75
CA PHE A 304 0.51 11.35 1.70
C PHE A 304 -0.92 10.94 2.10
N PRO A 305 -1.96 11.67 1.65
CA PRO A 305 -3.34 11.44 2.08
C PRO A 305 -4.00 10.26 1.35
N LEU A 306 -4.70 9.42 2.12
CA LEU A 306 -5.49 8.28 1.64
C LEU A 306 -6.89 8.77 1.24
N MET A 307 -7.01 9.38 0.07
CA MET A 307 -8.27 9.95 -0.44
C MET A 307 -9.15 8.87 -1.09
N ARG A 308 -10.41 8.74 -0.64
CA ARG A 308 -11.43 7.80 -1.16
C ARG A 308 -11.44 7.81 -2.69
N ARG A 309 -11.30 6.63 -3.31
CA ARG A 309 -11.22 6.55 -4.78
C ARG A 309 -12.58 6.75 -5.43
N THR A 310 -12.60 7.36 -6.61
CA THR A 310 -13.81 7.54 -7.44
C THR A 310 -14.41 6.22 -7.94
N LYS A 311 -13.61 5.16 -7.99
CA LYS A 311 -14.07 3.78 -8.12
C LYS A 311 -13.25 2.91 -7.18
N ALA A 312 -13.93 2.02 -6.46
CA ALA A 312 -13.31 1.00 -5.61
C ALA A 312 -12.28 0.18 -6.40
N ASN A 313 -11.12 -0.05 -5.80
CA ASN A 313 -10.04 -0.86 -6.36
C ASN A 313 -9.49 -1.90 -5.39
N GLY A 314 -10.15 -2.05 -4.24
CA GLY A 314 -9.82 -3.06 -3.25
C GLY A 314 -10.05 -4.48 -3.78
N ILE A 315 -9.61 -5.43 -2.97
CA ILE A 315 -9.63 -6.85 -3.31
C ILE A 315 -9.98 -7.67 -2.08
N ARG A 316 -10.59 -8.82 -2.32
CA ARG A 316 -10.77 -9.87 -1.33
C ARG A 316 -10.28 -11.20 -1.86
N LYS A 317 -9.99 -12.11 -0.94
CA LYS A 317 -9.53 -13.47 -1.26
C LYS A 317 -10.63 -14.23 -2.02
N ASP A 318 -10.19 -15.07 -2.95
CA ASP A 318 -11.04 -15.89 -3.83
C ASP A 318 -10.85 -17.38 -3.50
N LYS A 319 -9.72 -17.98 -3.91
CA LYS A 319 -9.37 -19.37 -3.62
C LYS A 319 -7.87 -19.55 -3.51
N THR A 320 -7.44 -20.61 -2.83
CA THR A 320 -6.04 -21.03 -2.76
C THR A 320 -5.85 -22.38 -3.43
N ILE A 321 -4.88 -22.47 -4.33
CA ILE A 321 -4.56 -23.68 -5.10
C ILE A 321 -3.14 -24.14 -4.75
N VAL A 322 -2.99 -25.40 -4.34
CA VAL A 322 -1.68 -26.01 -4.01
C VAL A 322 -1.29 -27.00 -5.10
N THR A 323 -0.14 -26.78 -5.74
CA THR A 323 0.39 -27.64 -6.82
C THR A 323 1.78 -28.16 -6.46
N ALA A 324 2.16 -29.35 -6.89
CA ALA A 324 3.52 -29.86 -6.73
C ALA A 324 4.52 -29.14 -7.65
N SER A 325 5.74 -28.85 -7.19
CA SER A 325 6.76 -28.16 -7.97
C SER A 325 7.39 -29.06 -9.04
N SER A 326 6.79 -29.08 -10.23
CA SER A 326 7.36 -29.73 -11.42
C SER A 326 8.63 -29.02 -11.90
N SER A 327 9.60 -29.80 -12.41
CA SER A 327 10.90 -29.30 -12.89
C SER A 327 10.89 -28.61 -14.27
N LYS A 328 9.70 -28.31 -14.82
CA LYS A 328 9.49 -27.43 -15.98
C LYS A 328 8.56 -26.27 -15.59
N GLY A 329 8.75 -25.12 -16.23
CA GLY A 329 8.26 -23.81 -15.76
C GLY A 329 6.76 -23.73 -15.49
N SER A 330 6.41 -23.45 -14.23
CA SER A 330 5.02 -23.37 -13.75
C SER A 330 4.32 -22.03 -14.06
N GLU A 331 4.52 -21.46 -15.25
CA GLU A 331 3.82 -20.23 -15.67
C GLU A 331 2.43 -20.51 -16.29
N GLY A 332 2.20 -21.73 -16.81
CA GLY A 332 1.02 -22.08 -17.62
C GLY A 332 -0.28 -22.39 -16.87
N ASN A 333 -0.35 -22.26 -15.53
CA ASN A 333 -1.55 -22.62 -14.75
C ASN A 333 -2.27 -21.40 -14.14
N ARG A 334 -2.31 -20.28 -14.89
CA ARG A 334 -3.05 -19.06 -14.54
C ARG A 334 -4.40 -19.06 -15.26
N SER A 335 -5.46 -18.64 -14.56
CA SER A 335 -6.76 -18.37 -15.20
C SER A 335 -6.62 -17.23 -16.24
N PRO A 336 -7.36 -17.27 -17.37
CA PRO A 336 -7.33 -16.20 -18.36
C PRO A 336 -7.94 -14.88 -17.85
N ILE A 337 -8.74 -14.93 -16.77
CA ILE A 337 -9.22 -13.76 -16.05
C ILE A 337 -8.04 -13.15 -15.27
N GLN A 338 -7.78 -11.86 -15.50
CA GLN A 338 -6.64 -11.11 -14.95
C GLN A 338 -6.85 -10.71 -13.48
N THR A 339 -7.04 -11.69 -12.60
CA THR A 339 -7.12 -11.55 -11.13
C THR A 339 -5.80 -11.11 -10.51
N TYR A 340 -5.84 -10.65 -9.26
CA TYR A 340 -4.63 -10.48 -8.45
C TYR A 340 -4.25 -11.81 -7.80
N CYS A 341 -2.96 -12.05 -7.53
CA CYS A 341 -2.52 -13.29 -6.90
C CYS A 341 -1.31 -13.14 -5.95
N VAL A 342 -1.22 -14.06 -4.99
CA VAL A 342 -0.05 -14.27 -4.13
C VAL A 342 0.52 -15.65 -4.48
N THR A 343 1.72 -15.68 -5.06
CA THR A 343 2.41 -16.90 -5.52
C THR A 343 3.55 -17.26 -4.55
N MET A 344 3.39 -18.34 -3.79
CA MET A 344 4.39 -18.78 -2.81
C MET A 344 5.08 -20.08 -3.23
N ARG A 345 6.41 -20.10 -3.25
CA ARG A 345 7.19 -21.36 -3.39
C ARG A 345 7.58 -21.91 -2.01
N VAL A 346 7.11 -23.10 -1.69
CA VAL A 346 7.33 -23.81 -0.43
C VAL A 346 8.45 -24.84 -0.61
N LYS A 347 9.49 -24.77 0.23
CA LYS A 347 10.54 -25.79 0.28
C LYS A 347 9.96 -27.16 0.69
N PRO A 348 10.45 -28.28 0.13
CA PRO A 348 10.06 -29.60 0.61
C PRO A 348 10.43 -29.77 2.08
N LYS A 349 9.52 -30.31 2.91
CA LYS A 349 9.89 -30.81 4.25
C LYS A 349 10.82 -32.03 4.07
N LYS A 350 11.63 -32.38 5.09
CA LYS A 350 12.64 -33.48 5.05
C LYS A 350 12.11 -34.91 4.73
N LYS A 351 10.80 -35.06 4.43
CA LYS A 351 10.14 -36.31 4.02
C LYS A 351 9.41 -36.19 2.67
N GLU A 352 9.44 -35.04 2.01
CA GLU A 352 8.75 -34.76 0.74
C GLU A 352 9.77 -34.72 -0.41
N ALA A 353 9.46 -35.37 -1.53
CA ALA A 353 10.39 -35.48 -2.67
C ALA A 353 10.41 -34.26 -3.60
N GLN A 354 9.43 -33.37 -3.47
CA GLN A 354 9.25 -32.15 -4.28
C GLN A 354 8.75 -31.01 -3.41
N GLY A 355 9.10 -29.77 -3.75
CA GLY A 355 8.49 -28.58 -3.17
C GLY A 355 7.03 -28.40 -3.61
N LYS A 356 6.39 -27.33 -3.14
CA LYS A 356 5.01 -26.97 -3.53
C LYS A 356 4.96 -25.53 -4.01
N VAL A 357 4.06 -25.24 -4.93
CA VAL A 357 3.66 -23.89 -5.31
C VAL A 357 2.24 -23.67 -4.80
N VAL A 358 2.05 -22.66 -3.97
CA VAL A 358 0.75 -22.21 -3.50
C VAL A 358 0.41 -20.93 -4.25
N VAL A 359 -0.79 -20.85 -4.83
CA VAL A 359 -1.30 -19.66 -5.50
C VAL A 359 -2.64 -19.30 -4.89
N THR A 360 -2.70 -18.16 -4.20
CA THR A 360 -3.96 -17.58 -3.73
C THR A 360 -4.40 -16.51 -4.73
N SER A 361 -5.58 -16.66 -5.32
CA SER A 361 -6.20 -15.60 -6.14
C SER A 361 -7.02 -14.65 -5.28
N TYR A 362 -7.21 -13.43 -5.81
CA TYR A 362 -8.00 -12.37 -5.23
C TYR A 362 -8.87 -11.74 -6.34
N ILE A 363 -10.14 -11.50 -6.01
CA ILE A 363 -11.11 -10.82 -6.87
C ILE A 363 -11.35 -9.39 -6.38
N PRO A 364 -11.84 -8.47 -7.24
CA PRO A 364 -12.17 -7.11 -6.84
C PRO A 364 -13.21 -7.08 -5.71
N ASP A 365 -13.09 -6.09 -4.84
CA ASP A 365 -14.06 -5.81 -3.78
C ASP A 365 -14.55 -4.35 -3.90
N GLU A 366 -15.87 -4.15 -3.99
CA GLU A 366 -16.46 -2.81 -4.04
C GLU A 366 -16.59 -2.17 -2.66
N ALA A 367 -16.40 -2.92 -1.56
CA ALA A 367 -16.40 -2.38 -0.21
C ALA A 367 -15.08 -1.70 0.18
N LEU A 368 -14.01 -1.89 -0.59
CA LEU A 368 -12.65 -1.55 -0.20
C LEU A 368 -11.94 -0.66 -1.22
N ASP A 369 -11.09 0.25 -0.72
CA ASP A 369 -9.99 0.85 -1.48
C ASP A 369 -8.66 0.17 -1.08
N MET A 370 -7.75 0.01 -2.03
CA MET A 370 -6.38 -0.48 -1.81
C MET A 370 -5.38 0.54 -2.33
N TYR A 371 -4.40 0.92 -1.53
CA TYR A 371 -3.22 1.71 -1.93
C TYR A 371 -1.98 0.82 -1.86
N GLN A 372 -0.97 1.04 -2.72
CA GLN A 372 0.30 0.32 -2.63
C GLN A 372 1.50 1.24 -2.45
N LEU A 373 2.46 0.77 -1.66
CA LEU A 373 3.66 1.51 -1.25
C LEU A 373 4.90 0.76 -1.73
N GLY A 374 5.94 1.45 -2.21
CA GLY A 374 7.22 0.80 -2.52
C GLY A 374 8.29 1.69 -3.14
N ARG A 375 9.48 1.13 -3.36
CA ARG A 375 10.67 1.84 -3.87
C ARG A 375 10.63 2.16 -5.37
N LEU A 376 9.74 1.52 -6.14
CA LEU A 376 9.59 1.83 -7.55
C LEU A 376 8.58 2.95 -7.79
N ALA A 377 8.98 3.96 -8.56
CA ALA A 377 8.09 4.96 -9.13
C ALA A 377 7.41 4.37 -10.38
N VAL A 378 6.35 3.58 -10.17
CA VAL A 378 5.59 2.88 -11.21
C VAL A 378 4.10 2.90 -10.87
N LYS A 379 3.22 2.81 -11.87
CA LYS A 379 1.75 2.93 -11.72
C LYS A 379 1.08 1.93 -10.75
N GLN A 380 1.81 0.91 -10.30
CA GLN A 380 1.36 -0.06 -9.30
C GLN A 380 1.50 0.46 -7.87
N ASN A 381 2.43 1.39 -7.59
CA ASN A 381 2.59 2.04 -6.29
C ASN A 381 1.96 3.43 -6.35
N ASP A 382 1.00 3.71 -5.47
CA ASP A 382 0.46 5.06 -5.29
C ASP A 382 1.53 5.99 -4.71
N PHE A 383 2.29 5.50 -3.72
CA PHE A 383 3.35 6.28 -3.05
C PHE A 383 4.72 5.61 -3.21
N CYS A 384 5.67 6.39 -3.73
CA CYS A 384 7.05 5.99 -3.94
C CYS A 384 7.92 6.37 -2.73
N PHE A 385 8.27 5.39 -1.90
CA PHE A 385 9.17 5.54 -0.75
C PHE A 385 10.45 4.77 -1.02
N ARG A 386 11.58 5.47 -1.15
CA ARG A 386 12.85 4.84 -1.55
C ARG A 386 13.78 4.51 -0.40
N GLY A 387 13.70 5.26 0.70
CA GLY A 387 14.62 5.13 1.84
C GLY A 387 16.08 5.40 1.43
N PRO A 388 17.07 4.80 2.11
CA PRO A 388 18.48 4.96 1.79
C PRO A 388 18.86 4.20 0.50
N LEU A 389 19.55 4.92 -0.40
CA LEU A 389 20.00 4.45 -1.70
C LEU A 389 21.52 4.53 -1.86
N THR A 390 22.17 3.41 -2.14
CA THR A 390 23.54 3.36 -2.65
C THR A 390 23.53 3.29 -4.18
N SER A 391 24.39 4.05 -4.86
CA SER A 391 24.68 3.77 -6.28
C SER A 391 25.57 2.54 -6.38
N ASN A 392 25.27 1.63 -7.30
CA ASN A 392 26.23 0.62 -7.74
C ASN A 392 27.18 1.19 -8.82
N GLU A 393 28.15 0.37 -9.24
CA GLU A 393 29.17 0.69 -10.27
C GLU A 393 28.57 1.05 -11.64
N ARG A 394 27.30 0.70 -11.88
CA ARG A 394 26.56 0.98 -13.13
C ARG A 394 25.63 2.21 -13.00
N GLY A 395 25.82 3.04 -11.97
CA GLY A 395 25.00 4.23 -11.72
C GLY A 395 23.57 3.95 -11.23
N GLN A 396 23.24 2.69 -10.91
CA GLN A 396 21.88 2.30 -10.53
C GLN A 396 21.71 2.24 -9.01
N PHE A 397 20.63 2.84 -8.50
CA PHE A 397 20.34 2.93 -7.07
C PHE A 397 19.73 1.64 -6.46
N CYS A 398 20.47 1.04 -5.53
CA CYS A 398 20.05 -0.07 -4.68
C CYS A 398 19.66 0.44 -3.28
N GLY A 399 18.65 -0.16 -2.65
CA GLY A 399 18.18 0.22 -1.32
C GLY A 399 17.33 -0.89 -0.69
N PRO A 400 17.19 -0.91 0.65
CA PRO A 400 16.57 -2.01 1.39
C PRO A 400 15.05 -2.05 1.25
N VAL A 401 14.42 -0.90 1.01
CA VAL A 401 12.97 -0.81 0.81
C VAL A 401 12.55 -1.63 -0.41
N SER A 402 11.54 -2.48 -0.23
CA SER A 402 11.05 -3.39 -1.27
C SER A 402 10.45 -2.63 -2.46
N ARG A 403 10.56 -3.22 -3.66
CA ARG A 403 10.06 -2.64 -4.93
C ARG A 403 8.55 -2.37 -4.88
N TYR A 404 7.82 -3.32 -4.30
CA TYR A 404 6.41 -3.26 -3.92
C TYR A 404 6.37 -3.79 -2.48
N ALA A 405 6.26 -2.89 -1.50
CA ALA A 405 6.59 -3.15 -0.10
C ALA A 405 5.36 -3.45 0.77
N ALA A 406 4.24 -2.78 0.50
CA ALA A 406 3.02 -2.90 1.28
C ALA A 406 1.77 -2.61 0.46
N ARG A 407 0.62 -3.07 0.97
CA ARG A 407 -0.72 -2.59 0.63
C ARG A 407 -1.35 -1.95 1.87
N ILE A 408 -2.08 -0.87 1.71
CA ILE A 408 -3.03 -0.38 2.72
C ILE A 408 -4.43 -0.60 2.17
N MET A 409 -5.26 -1.26 2.96
CA MET A 409 -6.68 -1.49 2.68
C MET A 409 -7.51 -0.53 3.52
N CYS A 410 -8.57 0.03 2.95
CA CYS A 410 -9.48 0.98 3.60
C CYS A 410 -10.93 0.57 3.36
N GLU A 411 -11.74 0.47 4.41
CA GLU A 411 -13.19 0.27 4.32
C GLU A 411 -13.88 1.53 3.76
N ARG A 412 -14.70 1.38 2.71
CA ARG A 412 -15.48 2.49 2.11
C ARG A 412 -16.74 2.85 2.90
N THR A 413 -17.13 2.04 3.88
CA THR A 413 -18.25 2.25 4.81
C THR A 413 -17.74 2.64 6.21
N PRO A 414 -18.56 3.33 7.04
CA PRO A 414 -18.23 3.56 8.45
C PRO A 414 -17.91 2.26 9.19
N PRO A 415 -16.90 2.23 10.09
CA PRO A 415 -16.13 3.36 10.61
C PRO A 415 -14.91 3.75 9.75
N PHE A 416 -14.85 3.31 8.50
CA PHE A 416 -13.77 3.58 7.53
C PHE A 416 -12.41 3.03 7.96
N SER A 417 -12.39 1.86 8.60
CA SER A 417 -11.18 1.28 9.17
C SER A 417 -10.11 1.03 8.10
N THR A 418 -8.87 1.32 8.47
CA THR A 418 -7.69 1.13 7.62
C THR A 418 -6.78 0.06 8.22
N TRP A 419 -6.08 -0.71 7.38
CA TRP A 419 -5.07 -1.67 7.82
C TRP A 419 -3.99 -1.88 6.76
N ILE A 420 -2.83 -2.35 7.20
CA ILE A 420 -1.68 -2.59 6.33
C ILE A 420 -1.43 -4.10 6.15
N CYS A 421 -1.05 -4.50 4.94
CA CYS A 421 -0.64 -5.85 4.57
C CYS A 421 0.76 -5.81 3.97
N ALA A 422 1.61 -6.79 4.28
CA ALA A 422 2.95 -6.86 3.71
C ALA A 422 2.94 -7.22 2.22
N ALA A 423 3.95 -6.75 1.48
CA ALA A 423 4.10 -6.81 0.03
C ALA A 423 3.00 -6.08 -0.77
N GLY A 424 3.34 -5.70 -2.00
CA GLY A 424 2.41 -5.20 -3.01
C GLY A 424 2.55 -5.97 -4.33
N PHE A 425 1.51 -5.97 -5.14
CA PHE A 425 1.46 -6.64 -6.43
C PHE A 425 2.32 -5.93 -7.48
N ASP A 426 2.99 -6.73 -8.31
CA ASP A 426 3.81 -6.26 -9.42
C ASP A 426 2.98 -5.91 -10.69
N ASN A 427 3.66 -5.69 -11.81
CA ASN A 427 3.02 -5.42 -13.10
C ASN A 427 2.31 -6.64 -13.74
N LYS A 428 2.53 -7.87 -13.23
CA LYS A 428 1.77 -9.08 -13.55
C LYS A 428 0.60 -9.32 -12.57
N LYS A 429 0.32 -8.38 -11.66
CA LYS A 429 -0.63 -8.48 -10.53
C LYS A 429 -0.28 -9.56 -9.49
N ASP A 430 1.01 -9.88 -9.34
CA ASP A 430 1.49 -11.00 -8.53
C ASP A 430 2.33 -10.52 -7.33
N ILE A 431 2.16 -11.17 -6.17
CA ILE A 431 3.08 -11.11 -5.02
C ILE A 431 3.85 -12.43 -4.99
N PHE A 432 5.07 -12.41 -5.53
CA PHE A 432 5.92 -13.59 -5.58
C PHE A 432 6.79 -13.75 -4.31
N LEU A 433 6.57 -14.82 -3.55
CA LEU A 433 7.30 -15.15 -2.33
C LEU A 433 8.20 -16.38 -2.55
N SER A 434 9.50 -16.11 -2.71
CA SER A 434 10.53 -17.14 -2.91
C SER A 434 10.66 -18.09 -1.73
N GLU A 435 11.39 -19.19 -1.94
CA GLU A 435 11.68 -20.22 -0.92
C GLU A 435 12.45 -19.72 0.32
N GLY A 436 12.93 -18.47 0.32
CA GLY A 436 13.58 -17.84 1.47
C GLY A 436 12.63 -17.05 2.39
N ALA A 437 11.42 -16.73 1.94
CA ALA A 437 10.42 -16.06 2.78
C ALA A 437 9.73 -17.08 3.74
N PRO A 438 9.54 -16.78 5.03
CA PRO A 438 8.75 -17.60 5.93
C PRO A 438 7.27 -17.64 5.49
N LYS A 439 6.68 -18.85 5.47
CA LYS A 439 5.28 -19.08 5.09
C LYS A 439 4.72 -20.31 5.79
N TRP A 440 3.43 -20.30 6.06
CA TRP A 440 2.74 -21.37 6.76
C TRP A 440 1.34 -21.56 6.17
N LYS A 441 0.78 -22.74 6.45
CA LYS A 441 -0.63 -23.02 6.29
C LYS A 441 -1.31 -22.59 7.59
N GLU A 442 -2.40 -21.83 7.51
CA GLU A 442 -3.11 -21.37 8.71
C GLU A 442 -3.83 -22.57 9.37
N GLU A 443 -3.86 -22.60 10.70
CA GLU A 443 -4.47 -23.70 11.48
C GLU A 443 -5.93 -23.39 11.91
N GLU A 444 -6.34 -22.12 11.86
CA GLU A 444 -7.67 -21.62 12.26
C GLU A 444 -8.32 -20.82 11.12
N GLY A 445 -8.63 -21.49 10.00
CA GLY A 445 -9.32 -20.89 8.85
C GLY A 445 -10.59 -21.66 8.47
N GLU A 446 -11.60 -20.96 7.96
CA GLU A 446 -12.84 -21.56 7.42
C GLU A 446 -12.56 -22.46 6.21
N ASN A 447 -11.55 -22.09 5.41
CA ASN A 447 -11.03 -22.91 4.33
C ASN A 447 -9.85 -23.76 4.82
N GLU A 448 -9.98 -25.08 4.72
CA GLU A 448 -8.92 -26.03 5.12
C GLU A 448 -7.58 -25.82 4.40
N ASP A 449 -7.49 -25.06 3.30
CA ASP A 449 -6.26 -24.84 2.51
C ASP A 449 -5.76 -23.38 2.51
N ASP A 450 -6.01 -22.64 3.59
CA ASP A 450 -5.54 -21.26 3.77
C ASP A 450 -4.03 -21.16 4.08
N TRP A 451 -3.34 -20.18 3.48
CA TRP A 451 -1.92 -19.88 3.70
C TRP A 451 -1.66 -18.40 3.92
N ASP A 452 -0.62 -18.10 4.69
CA ASP A 452 -0.05 -16.76 4.91
C ASP A 452 1.48 -16.82 4.98
N ALA A 453 2.11 -15.65 4.96
CA ALA A 453 3.55 -15.48 4.93
C ALA A 453 3.99 -14.11 5.46
N VAL A 454 5.28 -13.96 5.76
CA VAL A 454 5.93 -12.65 5.93
C VAL A 454 6.98 -12.45 4.83
N THR A 455 7.26 -11.19 4.48
CA THR A 455 8.28 -10.85 3.48
C THR A 455 9.69 -11.13 4.02
N THR A 456 10.69 -11.20 3.14
CA THR A 456 12.08 -11.54 3.54
C THR A 456 12.68 -10.58 4.58
N PHE A 457 12.40 -9.27 4.48
CA PHE A 457 12.89 -8.25 5.44
C PHE A 457 11.85 -7.85 6.50
N GLY A 458 10.60 -8.31 6.34
CA GLY A 458 9.47 -7.92 7.17
C GLY A 458 8.79 -6.62 6.73
N LEU A 459 7.61 -6.40 7.32
CA LEU A 459 6.98 -5.10 7.48
C LEU A 459 6.66 -5.00 8.97
N ARG A 460 7.08 -3.91 9.63
CA ARG A 460 6.86 -3.73 11.07
C ARG A 460 5.98 -2.51 11.31
N ILE A 461 5.17 -2.58 12.36
CA ILE A 461 4.31 -1.48 12.80
C ILE A 461 4.38 -1.36 14.33
N TRP A 462 4.62 -0.16 14.83
CA TRP A 462 4.37 0.21 16.21
C TRP A 462 2.86 0.36 16.37
N GLN A 463 2.23 -0.53 17.13
CA GLN A 463 0.78 -0.53 17.32
C GLN A 463 0.43 0.19 18.63
N PRO A 464 -0.18 1.39 18.61
CA PRO A 464 -0.43 2.18 19.83
C PRO A 464 -1.28 1.42 20.86
N SER A 465 -2.36 0.75 20.43
CA SER A 465 -3.23 -0.07 21.30
C SER A 465 -2.55 -1.28 21.95
N VAL A 466 -1.41 -1.74 21.43
CA VAL A 466 -0.65 -2.88 21.97
C VAL A 466 0.63 -2.43 22.70
N GLY A 467 1.11 -1.21 22.43
CA GLY A 467 2.29 -0.63 23.07
C GLY A 467 3.61 -1.31 22.71
N LYS A 468 3.69 -1.98 21.54
CA LYS A 468 4.91 -2.61 21.02
C LYS A 468 4.98 -2.62 19.50
N TRP A 469 6.18 -2.90 18.97
CA TRP A 469 6.35 -3.30 17.57
C TRP A 469 5.78 -4.69 17.33
N VAL A 470 5.07 -4.84 16.22
CA VAL A 470 4.58 -6.10 15.69
C VAL A 470 5.01 -6.23 14.23
N GLU A 471 5.17 -7.47 13.76
CA GLU A 471 5.43 -7.80 12.36
C GLU A 471 4.11 -8.12 11.65
N VAL A 472 3.99 -7.74 10.38
CA VAL A 472 2.73 -7.83 9.62
C VAL A 472 2.84 -8.87 8.52
N SER A 473 1.83 -9.73 8.41
CA SER A 473 1.75 -10.76 7.38
C SER A 473 1.28 -10.25 6.01
N VAL A 474 1.32 -11.11 4.99
CA VAL A 474 0.83 -10.80 3.63
C VAL A 474 -0.69 -10.77 3.56
N ASN A 475 -1.41 -11.46 4.45
CA ASN A 475 -2.86 -11.24 4.63
C ASN A 475 -3.18 -10.03 5.54
N GLY A 476 -2.20 -9.48 6.27
CA GLY A 476 -2.34 -8.25 7.08
C GLY A 476 -2.55 -8.47 8.58
N TYR A 477 -2.28 -9.68 9.08
CA TYR A 477 -2.38 -10.00 10.50
C TYR A 477 -1.13 -9.58 11.29
N MET A 478 -1.31 -9.30 12.57
CA MET A 478 -0.24 -9.00 13.52
C MET A 478 0.43 -10.27 14.06
N HIS A 479 1.75 -10.28 14.03
CA HIS A 479 2.62 -11.31 14.59
C HIS A 479 3.68 -10.67 15.49
N GLU A 480 4.25 -11.41 16.43
CA GLU A 480 5.44 -10.95 17.15
C GLU A 480 6.64 -10.80 16.20
N VAL A 481 7.53 -9.84 16.45
CA VAL A 481 8.71 -9.64 15.60
C VAL A 481 9.60 -10.88 15.68
N ARG A 482 9.90 -11.49 14.52
CA ARG A 482 10.67 -12.74 14.44
C ARG A 482 12.06 -12.62 15.08
N GLU A 483 12.53 -13.69 15.73
CA GLU A 483 13.92 -13.80 16.24
C GLU A 483 14.95 -14.11 15.14
N THR A 484 14.53 -14.74 14.03
CA THR A 484 15.41 -15.14 12.92
C THR A 484 14.77 -14.86 11.56
N ASP A 485 15.59 -14.54 10.55
CA ASP A 485 15.12 -14.17 9.19
C ASP A 485 14.18 -15.25 8.55
N ASP A 486 14.33 -16.52 8.94
CA ASP A 486 13.65 -17.70 8.36
C ASP A 486 12.37 -18.17 9.11
N ALA A 487 12.02 -17.56 10.24
CA ALA A 487 10.82 -17.85 11.01
C ALA A 487 9.79 -16.70 10.95
N CYS A 488 8.60 -16.91 11.50
CA CYS A 488 7.64 -15.85 11.84
C CYS A 488 7.31 -15.95 13.33
N GLY A 489 7.03 -14.82 14.00
CA GLY A 489 6.62 -14.83 15.41
C GLY A 489 5.18 -15.30 15.61
N ALA A 490 4.80 -15.46 16.88
CA ALA A 490 3.45 -15.90 17.25
C ALA A 490 2.37 -14.90 16.77
N ARG A 491 1.21 -15.41 16.36
CA ARG A 491 0.04 -14.61 15.97
C ARG A 491 -0.50 -13.84 17.18
N ILE A 492 -0.72 -12.54 17.04
CA ILE A 492 -1.21 -11.67 18.12
C ILE A 492 -2.73 -11.50 17.99
N ASN A 493 -3.48 -12.01 18.97
CA ASN A 493 -4.93 -11.81 19.13
C ASN A 493 -5.79 -12.09 17.87
N ASN A 494 -5.29 -12.92 16.94
CA ASN A 494 -5.77 -13.10 15.57
C ASN A 494 -6.23 -11.79 14.87
N SER A 495 -5.55 -10.67 15.15
CA SER A 495 -6.02 -9.33 14.78
C SER A 495 -5.26 -8.76 13.58
N LEU A 496 -5.96 -8.00 12.74
CA LEU A 496 -5.36 -7.25 11.63
C LEU A 496 -4.52 -6.07 12.15
N ALA A 497 -3.47 -5.72 11.41
CA ALA A 497 -2.63 -4.54 11.65
C ALA A 497 -3.37 -3.24 11.24
N ARG A 498 -4.41 -2.87 12.01
CA ARG A 498 -5.18 -1.64 11.82
C ARG A 498 -4.27 -0.42 11.95
N LEU A 499 -4.40 0.58 11.07
CA LEU A 499 -3.65 1.83 11.19
C LEU A 499 -4.39 2.78 12.12
N GLU A 500 -3.97 2.82 13.39
CA GLU A 500 -4.45 3.75 14.41
C GLU A 500 -3.68 5.08 14.32
N HIS A 501 -4.26 6.20 14.77
CA HIS A 501 -3.51 7.45 14.92
C HIS A 501 -2.28 7.24 15.82
N GLY A 502 -1.10 7.61 15.33
CA GLY A 502 0.17 7.36 15.99
C GLY A 502 0.83 6.02 15.66
N SER A 503 0.22 5.19 14.80
CA SER A 503 0.88 3.97 14.30
C SER A 503 2.09 4.34 13.44
N ILE A 504 3.26 3.80 13.76
CA ILE A 504 4.49 4.05 12.99
C ILE A 504 4.85 2.77 12.23
N VAL A 505 4.89 2.84 10.91
CA VAL A 505 5.29 1.71 10.04
C VAL A 505 6.76 1.84 9.67
N ASP A 506 7.50 0.73 9.69
CA ASP A 506 8.84 0.60 9.07
C ASP A 506 8.78 -0.32 7.84
N LEU A 507 9.27 0.20 6.70
CA LEU A 507 9.51 -0.57 5.47
C LEU A 507 10.99 -0.94 5.29
N SER A 508 11.65 -1.35 6.38
CA SER A 508 13.07 -1.71 6.43
C SER A 508 14.01 -0.56 6.02
N GLY A 509 13.89 0.60 6.67
CA GLY A 509 14.77 1.76 6.46
C GLY A 509 14.10 3.01 5.91
N VAL A 510 12.78 3.06 5.88
CA VAL A 510 12.00 4.30 5.80
C VAL A 510 10.77 4.11 6.68
N GLN A 511 10.50 5.10 7.54
CA GLN A 511 9.41 5.05 8.50
C GLN A 511 8.37 6.14 8.21
N PHE A 512 7.12 5.87 8.54
CA PHE A 512 6.04 6.84 8.45
C PHE A 512 5.02 6.63 9.57
N ILE A 513 4.52 7.74 10.11
CA ILE A 513 3.45 7.76 11.11
C ILE A 513 2.10 7.97 10.41
N PHE A 514 1.07 7.26 10.85
CA PHE A 514 -0.29 7.44 10.38
C PHE A 514 -1.06 8.43 11.26
N GLN A 515 -1.76 9.36 10.63
CA GLN A 515 -2.70 10.28 11.27
C GLN A 515 -4.10 10.04 10.68
N ASP A 516 -5.07 9.68 11.52
CA ASP A 516 -6.46 9.54 11.08
C ASP A 516 -7.09 10.88 10.67
N PHE A 517 -8.24 10.80 10.00
CA PHE A 517 -8.95 11.97 9.46
C PHE A 517 -9.48 12.94 10.52
N GLU A 518 -9.81 12.50 11.74
CA GLU A 518 -10.26 13.41 12.79
C GLU A 518 -9.09 14.18 13.40
N HIS A 519 -7.95 13.52 13.60
CA HIS A 519 -6.71 14.19 14.02
C HIS A 519 -6.16 15.13 12.93
N MET A 520 -6.41 14.85 11.64
CA MET A 520 -6.12 15.79 10.54
C MET A 520 -7.00 17.06 10.60
N LYS A 521 -8.26 16.96 11.05
CA LYS A 521 -9.14 18.13 11.25
C LYS A 521 -8.76 18.94 12.49
N MET A 522 -8.38 18.26 13.57
CA MET A 522 -8.23 18.86 14.91
C MET A 522 -7.03 19.80 15.06
N ASN A 523 -6.04 19.75 14.16
CA ASN A 523 -4.96 20.74 13.98
C ASN A 523 -4.41 21.39 15.28
N ARG A 524 -3.97 20.54 16.23
CA ARG A 524 -3.12 21.00 17.33
C ARG A 524 -1.69 21.24 16.84
N PRO A 525 -0.98 22.18 17.48
CA PRO A 525 -1.21 23.62 17.30
C PRO A 525 -1.10 24.06 15.82
N SER A 526 -1.57 25.26 15.52
CA SER A 526 -1.46 25.86 14.19
C SER A 526 -0.02 26.29 13.86
N GLU A 527 0.26 26.44 12.56
CA GLU A 527 1.50 27.03 12.02
C GLU A 527 1.83 28.38 12.68
N GLU A 528 0.79 29.18 12.95
CA GLU A 528 0.83 30.45 13.69
C GLU A 528 1.55 30.33 15.06
N THR A 529 1.43 29.18 15.75
CA THR A 529 2.08 28.95 17.05
C THR A 529 3.59 28.78 16.91
N LEU A 530 4.02 28.20 15.78
CA LEU A 530 5.43 28.07 15.44
C LEU A 530 6.01 29.40 14.95
N GLU A 531 5.28 30.12 14.09
CA GLU A 531 5.62 31.48 13.66
C GLU A 531 5.74 32.43 14.86
N MET A 532 4.82 32.34 15.83
CA MET A 532 4.87 33.08 17.09
C MET A 532 6.14 32.74 17.86
N PHE A 533 6.47 31.46 18.08
CA PHE A 533 7.70 31.08 18.76
C PHE A 533 8.98 31.57 18.05
N MET A 534 9.03 31.48 16.71
CA MET A 534 10.15 32.00 15.92
C MET A 534 10.22 33.54 15.98
N GLY A 535 9.07 34.22 15.99
CA GLY A 535 8.93 35.65 16.16
C GLY A 535 9.38 36.13 17.55
N ASP A 536 9.01 35.42 18.60
CA ASP A 536 9.43 35.67 19.98
C ASP A 536 10.93 35.44 20.16
N PHE A 537 11.46 34.30 19.68
CA PHE A 537 12.90 34.00 19.67
C PHE A 537 13.72 35.10 18.97
N ASN A 538 13.27 35.54 17.79
CA ASN A 538 13.89 36.66 17.08
C ASN A 538 13.72 38.01 17.81
N SER A 539 12.62 38.20 18.53
CA SER A 539 12.33 39.40 19.32
C SER A 539 13.15 39.49 20.61
N MET A 540 13.62 38.36 21.17
CA MET A 540 14.60 38.32 22.27
C MET A 540 15.95 38.96 21.88
N ARG A 541 16.26 39.06 20.58
CA ARG A 541 17.52 39.62 20.04
C ARG A 541 18.77 39.06 20.72
N LEU A 542 18.80 37.73 20.90
CA LEU A 542 19.88 37.03 21.58
C LEU A 542 21.23 37.37 20.94
N GLN A 543 22.14 37.98 21.70
CA GLN A 543 23.48 38.29 21.20
C GLN A 543 24.37 37.05 21.24
N CYS A 544 25.11 36.80 20.16
CA CYS A 544 26.14 35.78 20.11
C CYS A 544 27.31 36.20 21.02
N PRO A 545 27.62 35.47 22.10
CA PRO A 545 28.69 35.83 23.04
C PRO A 545 30.11 35.59 22.48
N VAL A 546 30.24 35.40 21.16
CA VAL A 546 31.50 35.12 20.46
C VAL A 546 31.73 36.14 19.35
N SER A 547 30.77 36.33 18.44
CA SER A 547 30.85 37.30 17.34
C SER A 547 30.21 38.66 17.66
N LEU A 548 29.43 38.75 18.75
CA LEU A 548 28.67 39.94 19.17
C LEU A 548 27.59 40.38 18.16
N GLU A 549 27.18 39.48 17.27
CA GLU A 549 26.07 39.65 16.34
C GLU A 549 24.73 39.25 16.99
N THR A 550 23.61 39.67 16.41
CA THR A 550 22.29 39.20 16.84
C THR A 550 21.99 37.85 16.19
N ILE A 551 21.87 36.80 16.99
CA ILE A 551 21.46 35.47 16.52
C ILE A 551 20.01 35.56 16.03
N ARG A 552 19.73 35.04 14.85
CA ARG A 552 18.38 34.93 14.29
C ARG A 552 18.03 33.50 13.89
N TYR A 553 16.75 33.18 14.03
CA TYR A 553 16.13 32.13 13.26
C TYR A 553 15.71 32.67 11.89
N SER A 554 16.05 31.95 10.80
CA SER A 554 15.59 32.26 9.45
C SER A 554 14.82 31.08 8.87
N HIS A 555 13.62 31.33 8.36
CA HIS A 555 12.84 30.34 7.60
C HIS A 555 13.57 29.90 6.32
N SER A 556 14.23 30.83 5.61
CA SER A 556 14.67 30.58 4.22
C SER A 556 15.60 29.39 4.08
N ILE A 557 16.51 29.20 5.03
CA ILE A 557 17.58 28.18 4.98
C ILE A 557 17.04 26.76 5.27
N ALA A 558 15.83 26.61 5.81
CA ALA A 558 15.25 25.30 6.09
C ALA A 558 14.62 24.64 4.85
N GLU A 559 14.19 25.45 3.87
CA GLU A 559 13.42 25.02 2.70
C GLU A 559 14.09 25.38 1.37
N SER A 560 14.99 26.37 1.34
CA SER A 560 15.82 26.63 0.17
C SER A 560 16.74 25.44 -0.10
N LYS A 561 16.90 25.15 -1.39
CA LYS A 561 17.54 23.92 -1.90
C LYS A 561 18.96 23.73 -1.39
N MET A 562 19.45 22.49 -1.46
CA MET A 562 20.88 22.18 -1.54
C MET A 562 21.48 22.74 -2.85
N ASP A 563 21.70 24.05 -2.91
CA ASP A 563 22.37 24.74 -3.99
C ASP A 563 23.35 25.74 -3.37
N TRP A 564 24.58 25.28 -3.12
CA TRP A 564 25.62 26.04 -2.42
C TRP A 564 26.28 27.07 -3.34
N GLY A 565 25.49 28.04 -3.79
CA GLY A 565 26.02 29.25 -4.41
C GLY A 565 26.77 30.09 -3.37
N GLU A 566 28.04 30.38 -3.64
CA GLU A 566 28.85 31.29 -2.83
C GLU A 566 28.30 32.72 -2.97
N GLY A 567 27.57 33.24 -1.96
CA GLY A 567 27.01 34.59 -2.09
C GLY A 567 26.22 35.19 -0.91
N GLU A 568 25.50 34.40 -0.10
CA GLU A 568 24.69 34.94 1.02
C GLU A 568 25.31 34.66 2.39
N ASP A 569 25.32 35.68 3.26
CA ASP A 569 26.12 35.71 4.48
C ASP A 569 25.47 34.88 5.62
N SER A 570 26.07 33.74 5.94
CA SER A 570 25.56 32.80 6.96
C SER A 570 25.69 33.28 8.42
N SER A 571 26.18 34.50 8.64
CA SER A 571 26.64 35.07 9.92
C SER A 571 25.54 35.46 10.92
N GLU A 572 24.28 35.61 10.53
CA GLU A 572 23.18 35.82 11.50
C GLU A 572 22.46 34.51 11.90
N ALA A 573 22.73 33.37 11.27
CA ALA A 573 21.95 32.14 11.45
C ALA A 573 22.17 31.46 12.82
N ALA A 574 21.11 30.98 13.46
CA ALA A 574 21.18 30.24 14.71
C ALA A 574 21.86 28.86 14.56
N GLY A 575 22.96 28.66 15.28
CA GLY A 575 23.60 27.38 15.53
C GLY A 575 23.41 26.91 16.97
N VAL A 576 23.47 25.60 17.21
CA VAL A 576 23.38 24.98 18.54
C VAL A 576 24.39 23.84 18.68
N PHE A 577 24.93 23.63 19.88
CA PHE A 577 25.82 22.51 20.20
C PHE A 577 25.05 21.37 20.91
N PRO A 578 24.74 20.23 20.24
CA PRO A 578 23.92 19.15 20.80
C PRO A 578 24.33 18.67 22.20
N ALA A 579 25.63 18.47 22.46
CA ALA A 579 26.08 17.94 23.75
C ALA A 579 25.74 18.83 24.97
N CYS A 580 25.57 20.14 24.77
CA CYS A 580 25.40 21.11 25.86
C CYS A 580 24.26 22.14 25.66
N GLY A 581 23.51 22.08 24.55
CA GLY A 581 22.33 22.91 24.30
C GLY A 581 22.59 24.40 24.01
N HIS A 582 23.85 24.84 24.07
CA HIS A 582 24.20 26.26 23.89
C HIS A 582 23.97 26.72 22.45
N ILE A 583 23.20 27.81 22.32
CA ILE A 583 22.92 28.50 21.05
C ILE A 583 23.97 29.60 20.82
N VAL A 584 24.45 29.71 19.59
CA VAL A 584 25.43 30.71 19.10
C VAL A 584 25.13 31.08 17.63
N THR A 585 25.84 32.06 17.06
CA THR A 585 25.93 32.23 15.60
C THR A 585 26.49 30.96 14.94
N TYR A 586 25.94 30.57 13.79
CA TYR A 586 26.44 29.46 13.00
C TYR A 586 27.82 29.75 12.40
N SER A 587 28.74 28.82 12.56
CA SER A 587 30.11 28.89 12.03
C SER A 587 30.49 27.56 11.38
N THR A 588 31.04 27.63 10.17
CA THR A 588 31.49 26.47 9.39
C THR A 588 32.64 25.72 10.10
N GLU A 589 33.58 26.43 10.73
CA GLU A 589 34.67 25.84 11.51
C GLU A 589 34.15 25.05 12.72
N MET A 590 33.18 25.62 13.45
CA MET A 590 32.53 24.96 14.58
C MET A 590 31.66 23.77 14.13
N ALA A 591 31.03 23.86 12.95
CA ALA A 591 30.22 22.78 12.37
C ALA A 591 31.07 21.60 11.86
N GLN A 592 32.26 21.88 11.32
CA GLN A 592 33.28 20.85 11.04
C GLN A 592 33.75 20.15 12.33
N GLY A 593 33.71 20.85 13.46
CA GLY A 593 34.11 20.34 14.78
C GLY A 593 35.57 20.64 15.13
N LEU A 594 36.15 21.69 14.54
CA LEU A 594 37.53 22.14 14.83
C LEU A 594 37.63 22.85 16.19
N LEU A 595 36.50 23.27 16.75
CA LEU A 595 36.38 24.01 18.00
C LEU A 595 35.34 23.35 18.92
N ASN A 596 35.66 23.26 20.21
CA ASN A 596 34.66 22.93 21.25
C ASN A 596 33.68 24.10 21.43
N CYS A 597 32.56 23.86 22.13
CA CYS A 597 31.61 24.91 22.48
C CYS A 597 32.35 26.10 23.15
N PRO A 598 32.28 27.33 22.60
CA PRO A 598 33.11 28.44 23.05
C PRO A 598 32.73 28.92 24.47
N LEU A 599 31.47 28.71 24.88
CA LEU A 599 30.93 29.06 26.19
C LEU A 599 31.36 28.11 27.30
N CYS A 600 31.09 26.80 27.15
CA CYS A 600 31.30 25.80 28.21
C CYS A 600 32.44 24.81 27.95
N ARG A 601 33.15 24.94 26.83
CA ARG A 601 34.27 24.09 26.38
C ARG A 601 33.98 22.59 26.23
N VAL A 602 32.73 22.17 26.37
CA VAL A 602 32.24 20.83 26.01
C VAL A 602 32.51 20.57 24.53
N GLN A 603 33.06 19.40 24.22
CA GLN A 603 33.31 18.95 22.86
C GLN A 603 31.98 18.58 22.18
N SER A 604 31.65 19.27 21.09
CA SER A 604 30.47 19.01 20.26
C SER A 604 30.70 19.67 18.92
N LYS A 605 30.27 19.05 17.83
CA LYS A 605 30.13 19.77 16.56
C LYS A 605 28.95 20.72 16.66
N LEU A 606 29.05 21.90 16.03
CA LEU A 606 27.91 22.79 15.89
C LEU A 606 26.92 22.20 14.87
N LYS A 607 25.63 22.39 15.12
CA LYS A 607 24.54 22.14 14.17
C LYS A 607 23.82 23.44 13.90
N GLN A 608 23.23 23.60 12.72
CA GLN A 608 22.23 24.63 12.52
C GLN A 608 21.02 24.29 13.40
N LEU A 609 20.52 25.25 14.17
CA LEU A 609 19.32 25.06 14.96
C LEU A 609 18.13 24.92 14.00
N SER A 610 17.47 23.76 14.01
CA SER A 610 16.34 23.50 13.10
C SER A 610 15.07 23.32 13.92
N ILE A 611 14.27 24.39 14.00
CA ILE A 611 12.92 24.32 14.57
C ILE A 611 12.04 23.72 13.48
N ALA A 612 11.69 22.45 13.63
CA ALA A 612 10.88 21.71 12.68
C ALA A 612 9.50 21.45 13.30
N TYR A 613 8.46 21.57 12.48
CA TYR A 613 7.10 21.33 12.91
C TYR A 613 6.36 20.47 11.90
N THR A 614 5.49 19.61 12.40
CA THR A 614 4.68 18.67 11.62
C THR A 614 3.58 18.16 12.55
N PRO A 615 2.28 18.44 12.29
CA PRO A 615 1.19 18.08 13.20
C PRO A 615 1.06 16.58 13.49
N ALA A 616 1.43 15.70 12.56
CA ALA A 616 1.43 14.25 12.76
C ALA A 616 2.59 13.71 13.60
N VAL A 617 3.58 14.56 13.94
CA VAL A 617 4.85 14.17 14.58
C VAL A 617 5.07 14.90 15.90
N THR A 618 4.67 16.16 15.98
CA THR A 618 4.97 17.03 17.14
C THR A 618 4.04 16.68 18.30
N HIS A 619 4.60 16.22 19.41
CA HIS A 619 3.84 15.87 20.61
C HIS A 619 3.79 17.03 21.62
N GLY A 620 2.65 17.19 22.28
CA GLY A 620 2.39 18.27 23.22
C GLY A 620 2.11 19.63 22.58
N GLU A 621 1.67 20.59 23.40
CA GLU A 621 1.35 21.98 23.00
C GLU A 621 2.45 22.98 23.41
N GLN A 622 3.51 22.51 24.09
CA GLN A 622 4.61 23.35 24.58
C GLN A 622 5.57 23.78 23.44
N PRO A 623 6.07 25.03 23.45
CA PRO A 623 7.07 25.49 22.50
C PRO A 623 8.40 24.70 22.58
N PRO A 624 9.22 24.75 21.50
CA PRO A 624 10.53 24.12 21.48
C PRO A 624 11.46 24.63 22.58
N SER A 625 11.86 23.73 23.47
CA SER A 625 12.72 24.02 24.64
C SER A 625 13.91 23.05 24.75
N TYR A 626 13.91 22.00 23.93
CA TYR A 626 14.93 20.95 23.85
C TYR A 626 15.36 20.74 22.39
N ILE A 627 16.49 20.08 22.19
CA ILE A 627 16.96 19.61 20.88
C ILE A 627 17.32 18.13 20.93
N PHE A 628 17.04 17.41 19.85
CA PHE A 628 17.47 16.04 19.63
C PHE A 628 18.97 15.97 19.32
N ASN A 629 19.65 15.01 19.95
CA ASN A 629 21.07 14.73 19.76
C ASN A 629 21.26 13.52 18.84
N PRO A 630 22.21 13.55 17.87
CA PRO A 630 23.19 14.60 17.60
C PRO A 630 22.76 15.62 16.53
N CYS A 631 21.48 15.67 16.13
CA CYS A 631 21.05 16.39 14.93
C CYS A 631 20.79 17.90 15.11
N GLY A 632 20.38 18.36 16.30
CA GLY A 632 20.04 19.77 16.55
C GLY A 632 18.62 20.19 16.13
N CYS A 633 17.74 19.22 15.84
CA CYS A 633 16.31 19.50 15.62
C CYS A 633 15.63 19.85 16.95
N ALA A 634 14.97 21.00 17.03
CA ALA A 634 14.33 21.50 18.25
C ALA A 634 12.90 20.98 18.41
N ALA A 635 12.49 20.71 19.66
CA ALA A 635 11.17 20.18 20.01
C ALA A 635 10.78 20.53 21.46
N SER A 636 9.52 20.25 21.82
CA SER A 636 9.06 20.25 23.22
C SER A 636 9.76 19.12 24.00
N LEU A 637 9.81 19.22 25.34
CA LEU A 637 10.30 18.12 26.18
C LEU A 637 9.50 16.83 25.94
N GLU A 638 8.18 16.97 25.86
CA GLU A 638 7.22 15.87 25.69
C GLU A 638 7.43 15.12 24.36
N CYS A 639 7.69 15.85 23.27
CA CYS A 639 8.07 15.30 21.97
C CYS A 639 9.44 14.59 22.03
N CYS A 640 10.42 15.17 22.73
CA CYS A 640 11.72 14.52 22.96
C CYS A 640 11.61 13.23 23.78
N GLU A 641 10.82 13.21 24.85
CA GLU A 641 10.59 12.05 25.70
C GLU A 641 9.84 10.93 24.94
N PHE A 642 8.77 11.27 24.20
CA PHE A 642 8.03 10.31 23.37
C PHE A 642 8.92 9.66 22.29
N TRP A 643 9.58 10.46 21.46
CA TRP A 643 10.34 9.94 20.32
C TRP A 643 11.69 9.30 20.69
N SER A 644 12.23 9.57 21.88
CA SER A 644 13.38 8.82 22.40
C SER A 644 12.99 7.51 23.10
N GLY A 645 11.74 7.38 23.57
CA GLY A 645 11.19 6.15 24.13
C GLY A 645 10.83 5.09 23.07
N ILE A 646 10.59 5.47 21.82
CA ILE A 646 10.29 4.54 20.72
C ILE A 646 11.58 4.14 20.01
N THR A 647 12.10 2.97 20.37
CA THR A 647 13.24 2.31 19.71
C THR A 647 12.79 1.52 18.48
N ILE A 648 13.66 1.35 17.48
CA ILE A 648 13.39 0.63 16.22
C ILE A 648 14.60 -0.25 15.88
N HIS A 649 14.39 -1.47 15.39
CA HIS A 649 15.49 -2.35 14.94
C HIS A 649 16.19 -1.76 13.70
N HIS A 650 17.43 -1.29 13.86
CA HIS A 650 18.20 -0.70 12.76
C HIS A 650 19.69 -1.11 12.80
N PRO A 651 20.24 -1.75 11.74
CA PRO A 651 19.59 -2.16 10.50
C PRO A 651 18.43 -3.16 10.73
N PRO A 652 17.55 -3.38 9.73
CA PRO A 652 16.23 -4.03 9.92
C PRO A 652 16.28 -5.56 10.09
N LYS A 653 17.33 -6.10 10.74
CA LYS A 653 17.49 -7.52 11.05
C LYS A 653 17.14 -7.83 12.51
N PRO A 654 16.54 -9.01 12.79
CA PRO A 654 16.42 -9.53 14.15
C PRO A 654 17.75 -9.56 14.91
N GLY A 655 17.70 -9.34 16.23
CA GLY A 655 18.87 -9.44 17.11
C GLY A 655 19.91 -8.33 16.98
N GLN A 656 19.66 -7.27 16.19
CA GLN A 656 20.50 -6.06 16.19
C GLN A 656 20.00 -5.03 17.21
N SER A 657 20.88 -4.09 17.59
CA SER A 657 20.58 -3.02 18.53
C SER A 657 19.39 -2.19 18.07
N GLU A 658 18.40 -2.01 18.94
CA GLU A 658 17.32 -1.05 18.72
C GLU A 658 17.84 0.37 18.92
N VAL A 659 17.33 1.32 18.13
CA VAL A 659 17.71 2.74 18.21
C VAL A 659 16.48 3.64 18.10
N ALA A 660 16.45 4.73 18.84
CA ALA A 660 15.47 5.79 18.62
C ALA A 660 15.91 6.71 17.48
N LEU A 661 14.95 7.36 16.80
CA LEU A 661 15.19 8.26 15.66
C LEU A 661 14.62 9.66 15.95
N CYS A 662 15.32 10.72 15.53
CA CYS A 662 14.71 12.05 15.44
C CYS A 662 13.62 12.01 14.34
N PRO A 663 12.34 12.26 14.66
CA PRO A 663 11.25 12.06 13.70
C PRO A 663 11.24 13.12 12.58
N TYR A 664 11.91 14.26 12.81
CA TYR A 664 12.03 15.34 11.84
C TYR A 664 13.11 15.11 10.79
N CYS A 665 14.07 14.19 11.00
CA CYS A 665 15.17 14.00 10.05
C CYS A 665 15.67 12.55 9.89
N ALA A 666 15.07 11.60 10.61
CA ALA A 666 15.47 10.19 10.75
C ALA A 666 16.95 9.98 11.15
N THR A 667 17.57 10.97 11.78
CA THR A 667 18.90 10.79 12.39
C THR A 667 18.76 9.91 13.64
N VAL A 668 19.56 8.84 13.70
CA VAL A 668 19.70 7.99 14.89
C VAL A 668 20.09 8.84 16.10
N LEU A 669 19.32 8.71 17.19
CA LEU A 669 19.55 9.45 18.42
C LEU A 669 20.73 8.87 19.21
N ASP A 670 21.36 9.72 20.01
CA ASP A 670 22.36 9.30 20.99
C ASP A 670 21.71 8.42 22.08
N PRO A 671 22.23 7.21 22.38
CA PRO A 671 21.57 6.26 23.29
C PRO A 671 21.75 6.59 24.78
N GLU A 672 22.75 7.40 25.15
CA GLU A 672 22.96 7.83 26.55
C GLU A 672 22.31 9.18 26.82
N LYS A 673 22.26 10.06 25.81
CA LYS A 673 21.71 11.40 25.91
C LYS A 673 20.94 11.78 24.63
N PRO A 674 19.74 11.23 24.38
CA PRO A 674 19.00 11.44 23.12
C PRO A 674 18.56 12.89 22.87
N PHE A 675 18.53 13.74 23.90
CA PHE A 675 18.18 15.16 23.78
C PHE A 675 18.87 16.04 24.85
N THR A 676 18.95 17.34 24.59
CA THR A 676 19.49 18.36 25.51
C THR A 676 18.59 19.59 25.58
N ARG A 677 18.38 20.18 26.76
CA ARG A 677 17.66 21.46 26.94
C ARG A 677 18.42 22.61 26.27
N MET A 678 17.72 23.52 25.59
CA MET A 678 18.34 24.68 24.96
C MET A 678 18.79 25.74 25.99
N VAL A 679 19.94 26.36 25.73
CA VAL A 679 20.62 27.31 26.61
C VAL A 679 21.08 28.52 25.79
N THR A 680 20.77 29.72 26.28
CA THR A 680 21.20 30.99 25.66
C THR A 680 22.39 31.59 26.42
N GLY A 681 22.84 32.79 26.05
CA GLY A 681 24.03 33.42 26.64
C GLY A 681 23.99 33.48 28.18
N HIS A 682 25.17 33.37 28.82
CA HIS A 682 25.33 33.32 30.29
C HIS A 682 24.70 32.12 31.02
N GLY A 683 24.34 31.03 30.32
CA GLY A 683 23.80 29.81 30.94
C GLY A 683 22.31 29.90 31.30
N VAL A 684 21.64 30.91 30.75
CA VAL A 684 20.21 31.18 30.84
C VAL A 684 19.44 30.07 30.11
N LYS A 685 18.43 29.48 30.74
CA LYS A 685 17.76 28.25 30.27
C LYS A 685 16.38 28.61 29.70
N ILE A 686 16.07 28.18 28.47
CA ILE A 686 14.71 28.35 27.91
C ILE A 686 13.76 27.43 28.69
N ASP A 687 12.67 27.95 29.23
CA ASP A 687 11.67 27.17 29.99
C ASP A 687 10.60 26.52 29.09
N LYS A 688 9.57 25.92 29.70
CA LYS A 688 8.51 25.19 28.99
C LYS A 688 7.53 26.09 28.26
N ASP A 689 7.48 27.37 28.62
CA ASP A 689 6.58 28.38 28.07
C ASP A 689 7.30 29.28 27.05
N GLY A 690 8.54 28.91 26.67
CA GLY A 690 9.42 29.71 25.80
C GLY A 690 10.14 30.85 26.53
N GLY A 691 9.93 30.99 27.84
CA GLY A 691 10.49 32.04 28.67
C GLY A 691 11.99 31.89 28.93
N VAL A 692 12.61 33.02 29.29
CA VAL A 692 14.06 33.19 29.42
C VAL A 692 14.42 33.18 30.91
N MET A 693 14.59 31.98 31.48
CA MET A 693 14.90 31.82 32.91
C MET A 693 16.39 32.00 33.19
N ALA A 694 16.72 33.10 33.88
CA ALA A 694 18.06 33.34 34.40
C ALA A 694 18.50 32.20 35.34
N SER A 695 19.76 31.80 35.24
CA SER A 695 20.35 30.82 36.14
C SER A 695 20.56 31.42 37.53
N GLU A 696 19.84 30.90 38.53
CA GLU A 696 20.34 30.98 39.91
C GLU A 696 21.68 30.23 40.00
N GLU A 697 22.62 30.75 40.79
CA GLU A 697 23.99 30.23 40.87
C GLU A 697 24.02 28.83 41.49
N GLU A 698 24.20 27.78 40.66
CA GLU A 698 24.63 26.45 41.13
C GLU A 698 26.07 26.54 41.67
N LYS A 699 26.18 26.89 42.97
CA LYS A 699 27.46 27.04 43.67
C LYS A 699 28.13 25.70 43.93
N VAL A 700 29.30 25.53 43.31
CA VAL A 700 30.35 24.57 43.68
C VAL A 700 31.69 25.30 43.64
#